data_AF-A0A348V2U3-F1
#
_entry.id   AF-A0A348V2U3-F1
#
_cell.length_a   1.000
_cell.length_b   1.000
_cell.length_c   1.000
_cell.angle_alpha   90.00
_cell.angle_beta   90.00
_cell.angle_gamma   90.00
#
_symmetry.space_group_name_H-M   'P 1'
#
loop_
_entity.id
_entity.type
_entity.pdbx_description
1 polymer ?
#
loop_
_entity_poly.entity_id
_entity_poly.type
_entity_poly.pdbx_seq_one_letter_code
_entity_poly.pdbx_strand_id
1 'polypeptide(L)'
;MLKPALKVPIIILLCFGLILPAGAQFNKLKDKIKIPVKAPQVPDLDKLLQEEPPVSTTLTDAIYDIPFLDAYNPQHGALMTFLPVTAQGSFPLLPGLWEGQFQSYCLRAGTYAPGEGDGYAYAPLKGKQAEIVSNILKNSVYHPEIKQQDIQLLLWAIIARSKLSECSKEIQKTAKVLLTPKEYDRLNGGALGKIPQPVLNAAMQKLPPLAREALQAEARLREMFLNPVLAPYHEVESVAVRVGEVLPPPDSRDIPWGRWSYDLDGYFVRYFPYGYRTTRTQIYYPENFILATDENGLITVIVDRQGTGIQIIYDQNVAPQFFNGDDQVVGLAFKELILTWSGPGGVTSTRSIKDSGWVLAGVPVGGGKPDSTAGPRFADAAERYKFALHHRDEVLELKNKLARINPELKTLPDSAAWSVIFLGNYCEAIRQAILATSKVPVNQLDDMYAEFLRLPYRAWMKGLALLANGDLQAEAGDYLPEEYADSLQERATSGPSKHSSNLLFSFPAAEIFTSEVEGIFSGIKKGWNESGQQKLSKARELPKFVWVRREKPKWEKETKPKKFGPSGLPLFEPDKKVAQPGNTGKQRLGQSGRKTGSGNGREAAENTRKMINWFSRGTSAGSFAIGKVVGPGAATPYGIPKAVAGYTIGRTVGLWGECIDAISMDPPRSDYTILARPKPGTFTPVQPGGGVTKARAEAINGLMAAVVDLTSKLRAARFSVERHSGAVRAGDQEWAKRQLENAIRYERESGLSMLAVAARLEALLRLAQTEGLPDTQLTPELIESYRQSLRQTGFSPEEFEVCRALNLTAEEIEEMKSAILSDEPLEGPASLYETTKALAAALREFAQMLLALPAI
;
A
#
# COMPACT_ATOMS: atom_id res chain seq x y z
N MET A 1 -67.02 2.99 49.28
CA MET A 1 -65.84 3.76 49.74
C MET A 1 -64.58 3.13 49.14
N LEU A 2 -63.76 3.96 48.46
CA LEU A 2 -62.35 3.79 48.02
C LEU A 2 -61.84 2.55 47.21
N LYS A 3 -61.67 2.81 45.90
CA LYS A 3 -60.54 2.64 44.94
C LYS A 3 -59.80 1.28 44.69
N PRO A 4 -59.62 0.89 43.39
CA PRO A 4 -58.70 -0.16 42.89
C PRO A 4 -57.44 0.48 42.23
N ALA A 5 -56.43 -0.15 41.62
CA ALA A 5 -56.26 -1.44 40.96
C ALA A 5 -54.75 -1.72 40.75
N LEU A 6 -54.33 -2.99 40.72
CA LEU A 6 -53.19 -3.44 39.89
C LEU A 6 -53.26 -4.96 39.72
N LYS A 7 -53.56 -5.44 38.50
CA LYS A 7 -53.21 -6.80 38.06
C LYS A 7 -52.96 -6.81 36.55
N VAL A 8 -51.74 -7.20 36.19
CA VAL A 8 -51.32 -7.77 34.90
C VAL A 8 -51.54 -9.28 34.99
N PRO A 9 -52.00 -9.99 33.93
CA PRO A 9 -51.10 -10.94 33.24
C PRO A 9 -51.35 -11.22 31.72
N ILE A 10 -50.22 -11.43 31.02
CA ILE A 10 -49.86 -12.47 30.00
C ILE A 10 -50.67 -12.58 28.67
N ILE A 11 -49.97 -12.50 27.51
CA ILE A 11 -49.81 -13.53 26.43
C ILE A 11 -49.49 -12.89 25.04
N ILE A 12 -48.24 -13.13 24.58
CA ILE A 12 -47.78 -13.71 23.28
C ILE A 12 -48.20 -13.11 21.91
N LEU A 13 -47.16 -13.01 21.04
CA LEU A 13 -47.06 -13.09 19.56
C LEU A 13 -47.02 -11.80 18.69
N LEU A 14 -46.09 -11.84 17.72
CA LEU A 14 -45.83 -10.97 16.55
C LEU A 14 -44.81 -9.82 16.69
N CYS A 15 -43.52 -10.18 16.71
CA CYS A 15 -42.43 -9.31 16.26
C CYS A 15 -41.77 -9.92 15.00
N PHE A 16 -42.45 -9.80 13.86
CA PHE A 16 -41.85 -9.93 12.53
C PHE A 16 -42.17 -8.66 11.74
N GLY A 17 -41.13 -8.01 11.22
CA GLY A 17 -41.22 -7.02 10.15
C GLY A 17 -41.46 -5.57 10.59
N LEU A 18 -40.40 -4.76 10.60
CA LEU A 18 -40.27 -3.52 9.81
C LEU A 18 -38.95 -2.82 10.15
N ILE A 19 -37.89 -3.25 9.46
CA ILE A 19 -36.69 -2.45 9.23
C ILE A 19 -37.11 -1.34 8.25
N LEU A 20 -37.18 -0.09 8.71
CA LEU A 20 -37.38 1.06 7.83
C LEU A 20 -36.04 1.77 7.60
N PRO A 21 -35.67 2.09 6.33
CA PRO A 21 -34.56 2.98 6.06
C PRO A 21 -34.91 4.40 6.48
N ALA A 22 -33.92 5.17 6.92
CA ALA A 22 -34.03 6.54 7.43
C ALA A 22 -34.69 7.57 6.47
N GLY A 23 -35.05 7.18 5.24
CA GLY A 23 -35.87 7.99 4.33
C GLY A 23 -37.36 8.08 4.70
N ALA A 24 -37.88 7.19 5.57
CA ALA A 24 -39.32 7.17 5.90
C ALA A 24 -39.75 8.24 6.93
N GLN A 25 -38.82 8.75 7.75
CA GLN A 25 -39.14 9.78 8.75
C GLN A 25 -39.37 11.16 8.13
N PHE A 26 -38.77 11.46 6.97
CA PHE A 26 -39.01 12.71 6.25
C PHE A 26 -40.34 12.71 5.47
N ASN A 27 -40.79 11.57 4.93
CA ASN A 27 -42.06 11.50 4.20
C ASN A 27 -43.29 11.50 5.12
N LYS A 28 -43.21 10.98 6.36
CA LYS A 28 -44.34 11.04 7.32
C LYS A 28 -44.53 12.43 7.95
N LEU A 29 -43.59 13.35 7.77
CA LEU A 29 -43.75 14.75 8.17
C LEU A 29 -44.64 15.55 7.18
N LYS A 30 -44.88 15.03 5.96
CA LYS A 30 -45.70 15.69 4.93
C LYS A 30 -47.15 15.93 5.36
N ASP A 31 -47.76 15.01 6.12
CA ASP A 31 -49.21 15.02 6.34
C ASP A 31 -49.67 15.76 7.61
N LYS A 32 -48.74 16.22 8.46
CA LYS A 32 -49.09 16.81 9.77
C LYS A 32 -48.67 18.27 9.99
N ILE A 33 -48.06 18.93 9.01
CA ILE A 33 -47.68 20.35 9.13
C ILE A 33 -48.60 21.19 8.23
N LYS A 34 -49.81 21.52 8.72
CA LYS A 34 -50.56 22.66 8.19
C LYS A 34 -50.03 23.93 8.87
N ILE A 35 -49.26 24.72 8.14
CA ILE A 35 -48.73 26.01 8.60
C ILE A 35 -49.91 26.99 8.78
N PRO A 36 -50.15 27.55 9.98
CA PRO A 36 -51.12 28.63 10.15
C PRO A 36 -50.64 29.87 9.37
N VAL A 37 -51.52 30.38 8.51
CA VAL A 37 -51.25 31.47 7.56
C VAL A 37 -51.04 32.79 8.29
N LYS A 38 -49.80 33.30 8.27
CA LYS A 38 -49.42 34.73 8.13
C LYS A 38 -47.89 34.92 8.03
N ALA A 39 -47.20 34.04 7.33
CA ALA A 39 -45.85 34.30 6.82
C ALA A 39 -45.87 34.02 5.31
N PRO A 40 -45.25 34.86 4.46
CA PRO A 40 -45.18 34.58 3.03
C PRO A 40 -44.55 33.19 2.84
N GLN A 41 -45.28 32.26 2.24
CA GLN A 41 -44.72 30.99 1.80
C GLN A 41 -43.69 31.32 0.73
N VAL A 42 -42.40 31.15 1.05
CA VAL A 42 -41.30 31.38 0.11
C VAL A 42 -41.03 30.05 -0.61
N PRO A 43 -41.39 29.91 -1.91
CA PRO A 43 -41.29 28.63 -2.63
C PRO A 43 -39.86 28.07 -2.72
N ASP A 44 -38.84 28.93 -2.56
CA ASP A 44 -37.42 28.53 -2.62
C ASP A 44 -36.91 27.87 -1.35
N LEU A 45 -37.54 28.09 -0.20
CA LEU A 45 -37.08 27.55 1.08
C LEU A 45 -37.44 26.06 1.22
N ASP A 46 -38.65 25.69 0.82
CA ASP A 46 -39.07 24.29 0.79
C ASP A 46 -38.24 23.49 -0.23
N LYS A 47 -37.88 24.10 -1.36
CA LYS A 47 -36.93 23.52 -2.32
C LYS A 47 -35.52 23.39 -1.74
N LEU A 48 -35.01 24.38 -1.01
CA LEU A 48 -33.68 24.31 -0.38
C LEU A 48 -33.59 23.19 0.67
N LEU A 49 -34.62 23.06 1.52
CA LEU A 49 -34.67 22.04 2.56
C LEU A 49 -34.90 20.63 1.98
N GLN A 50 -35.46 20.55 0.77
CA GLN A 50 -35.63 19.30 0.01
C GLN A 50 -34.45 19.00 -0.93
N GLU A 51 -33.56 19.97 -1.19
CA GLU A 51 -32.43 19.79 -2.09
C GLU A 51 -31.33 18.98 -1.41
N GLU A 52 -30.93 17.89 -2.06
CA GLU A 52 -29.82 17.06 -1.62
C GLU A 52 -28.55 17.91 -1.40
N PRO A 53 -27.81 17.70 -0.29
CA PRO A 53 -26.53 18.38 -0.07
C PRO A 53 -25.57 18.21 -1.26
N PRO A 54 -24.72 19.21 -1.57
CA PRO A 54 -23.71 19.10 -2.62
C PRO A 54 -22.85 17.83 -2.50
N VAL A 55 -22.50 17.48 -1.26
CA VAL A 55 -21.88 16.20 -0.88
C VAL A 55 -22.76 15.50 0.16
N SER A 56 -23.30 14.33 -0.19
CA SER A 56 -24.26 13.57 0.59
C SER A 56 -23.70 12.29 1.22
N THR A 57 -22.41 11.97 1.04
CA THR A 57 -21.81 10.77 1.65
C THR A 57 -21.99 10.74 3.18
N THR A 58 -22.42 9.60 3.72
CA THR A 58 -22.58 9.38 5.16
C THR A 58 -21.84 8.11 5.63
N LEU A 59 -21.82 7.87 6.93
CA LEU A 59 -21.22 6.67 7.50
C LEU A 59 -21.93 5.37 7.05
N THR A 60 -23.21 5.44 6.69
CA THR A 60 -23.94 4.29 6.13
C THR A 60 -23.47 3.89 4.74
N ASP A 61 -22.73 4.78 4.04
CA ASP A 61 -22.09 4.46 2.76
C ASP A 61 -20.77 3.72 2.94
N ALA A 62 -20.20 3.72 4.15
CA ALA A 62 -18.94 3.09 4.48
C ALA A 62 -19.11 1.61 4.85
N ILE A 63 -19.59 0.82 3.89
CA ILE A 63 -19.93 -0.60 4.05
C ILE A 63 -18.75 -1.56 3.81
N TYR A 64 -17.55 -1.01 3.66
CA TYR A 64 -16.36 -1.71 3.18
C TYR A 64 -15.38 -2.08 4.29
N ASP A 65 -15.69 -1.72 5.53
CA ASP A 65 -14.83 -1.90 6.69
C ASP A 65 -14.67 -3.37 7.09
N ILE A 66 -13.48 -3.73 7.56
CA ILE A 66 -13.09 -5.11 7.84
C ILE A 66 -12.51 -5.21 9.27
N PRO A 67 -13.36 -5.40 10.28
CA PRO A 67 -12.93 -5.34 11.69
C PRO A 67 -11.93 -6.43 12.09
N PHE A 68 -12.10 -7.66 11.58
CA PHE A 68 -11.18 -8.78 11.88
C PHE A 68 -9.75 -8.60 11.38
N LEU A 69 -9.44 -7.53 10.62
CA LEU A 69 -8.09 -7.17 10.21
C LEU A 69 -7.44 -6.10 11.10
N ASP A 70 -8.08 -5.62 12.17
CA ASP A 70 -7.54 -4.55 13.02
C ASP A 70 -6.21 -4.92 13.71
N ALA A 71 -5.98 -6.22 13.96
CA ALA A 71 -4.71 -6.72 14.49
C ALA A 71 -3.58 -6.71 13.44
N TYR A 72 -3.90 -6.61 12.15
CA TYR A 72 -2.91 -6.39 11.08
C TYR A 72 -2.59 -4.90 10.95
N ASN A 73 -1.59 -4.46 11.72
CA ASN A 73 -1.21 -3.05 11.77
C ASN A 73 0.26 -2.82 11.40
N PRO A 74 0.65 -2.98 10.12
CA PRO A 74 1.99 -2.61 9.67
C PRO A 74 2.22 -1.11 9.86
N GLN A 75 3.37 -0.73 10.44
CA GLN A 75 3.67 0.67 10.75
C GLN A 75 3.92 1.50 9.48
N HIS A 76 4.62 0.91 8.52
CA HIS A 76 5.09 1.55 7.30
C HIS A 76 4.93 0.63 6.10
N GLY A 77 4.78 1.24 4.92
CA GLY A 77 4.74 0.58 3.62
C GLY A 77 5.75 1.19 2.66
N ALA A 78 5.85 0.62 1.46
CA ALA A 78 6.62 1.20 0.37
C ALA A 78 6.06 2.58 -0.01
N LEU A 79 6.93 3.56 -0.27
CA LEU A 79 6.45 4.89 -0.61
C LEU A 79 5.79 4.89 -1.99
N MET A 80 4.57 5.42 -2.09
CA MET A 80 3.85 5.59 -3.36
C MET A 80 4.54 6.58 -4.32
N THR A 81 5.66 7.21 -3.94
CA THR A 81 6.53 8.01 -4.83
C THR A 81 7.28 7.18 -5.85
N PHE A 82 7.46 5.88 -5.61
CA PHE A 82 8.03 4.95 -6.58
C PHE A 82 7.00 4.41 -7.59
N LEU A 83 5.71 4.69 -7.38
CA LEU A 83 4.68 4.39 -8.36
C LEU A 83 4.50 5.57 -9.33
N PRO A 84 4.36 5.32 -10.64
CA PRO A 84 4.10 6.38 -11.61
C PRO A 84 2.73 7.02 -11.34
N VAL A 85 2.63 8.32 -11.61
CA VAL A 85 1.36 9.05 -11.50
C VAL A 85 0.75 9.15 -12.89
N THR A 86 -0.46 8.65 -13.06
CA THR A 86 -1.18 8.77 -14.33
C THR A 86 -1.52 10.23 -14.66
N ALA A 87 -1.87 10.51 -15.93
CA ALA A 87 -2.42 11.80 -16.36
C ALA A 87 -3.79 12.15 -15.72
N GLN A 88 -4.30 11.32 -14.83
CA GLN A 88 -5.50 11.57 -14.04
C GLN A 88 -5.19 11.73 -12.54
N GLY A 89 -3.93 11.76 -12.12
CA GLY A 89 -3.54 11.88 -10.70
C GLY A 89 -3.76 10.59 -9.89
N SER A 90 -3.97 9.47 -10.58
CA SER A 90 -4.17 8.13 -10.00
C SER A 90 -2.89 7.30 -10.03
N PHE A 91 -2.81 6.28 -9.17
CA PHE A 91 -1.61 5.44 -9.01
C PHE A 91 -1.92 4.00 -9.42
N PRO A 92 -1.17 3.40 -10.36
CA PRO A 92 -1.28 1.98 -10.66
C PRO A 92 -0.64 1.17 -9.53
N LEU A 93 -1.40 0.26 -8.95
CA LEU A 93 -0.96 -0.53 -7.80
C LEU A 93 -0.30 -1.83 -8.27
N LEU A 94 0.93 -2.03 -7.82
CA LEU A 94 1.59 -3.33 -7.83
C LEU A 94 1.36 -4.06 -6.52
N PRO A 95 1.42 -5.41 -6.49
CA PRO A 95 1.22 -6.13 -5.25
C PRO A 95 2.19 -5.70 -4.15
N GLY A 96 1.70 -5.61 -2.91
CA GLY A 96 2.43 -5.15 -1.75
C GLY A 96 1.73 -4.03 -0.97
N LEU A 97 2.36 -3.64 0.13
CA LEU A 97 1.91 -2.56 1.01
C LEU A 97 2.56 -1.24 0.58
N TRP A 98 1.72 -0.26 0.23
CA TRP A 98 2.10 1.07 -0.20
C TRP A 98 1.60 2.13 0.79
N GLU A 99 2.33 3.23 0.94
CA GLU A 99 1.89 4.38 1.72
C GLU A 99 2.19 5.71 1.04
N GLY A 100 1.30 6.69 1.26
CA GLY A 100 1.45 8.05 0.76
C GLY A 100 0.83 9.07 1.70
N GLN A 101 1.37 10.28 1.70
CA GLN A 101 0.75 11.43 2.36
C GLN A 101 0.09 12.33 1.32
N PHE A 102 -1.20 12.55 1.47
CA PHE A 102 -2.03 13.28 0.51
C PHE A 102 -2.58 14.55 1.13
N GLN A 103 -2.69 15.61 0.32
CA GLN A 103 -3.49 16.77 0.68
C GLN A 103 -4.94 16.32 0.82
N SER A 104 -5.53 16.58 1.98
CA SER A 104 -6.93 16.33 2.24
C SER A 104 -7.71 17.62 2.47
N TYR A 105 -9.02 17.54 2.31
CA TYR A 105 -9.92 18.69 2.31
C TYR A 105 -11.18 18.39 3.09
N CYS A 106 -11.63 19.41 3.81
CA CYS A 106 -12.92 19.47 4.46
C CYS A 106 -14.07 19.44 3.44
N LEU A 107 -14.84 18.36 3.42
CA LEU A 107 -16.05 18.24 2.59
C LEU A 107 -17.35 18.39 3.38
N ARG A 108 -17.29 19.03 4.56
CA ARG A 108 -18.46 19.36 5.37
C ARG A 108 -18.18 20.59 6.23
N ALA A 109 -18.96 21.66 6.02
CA ALA A 109 -18.82 22.88 6.81
C ALA A 109 -19.50 22.76 8.19
N GLY A 110 -19.01 23.53 9.16
CA GLY A 110 -19.57 23.62 10.51
C GLY A 110 -19.33 22.39 11.38
N THR A 111 -18.36 21.55 11.02
CA THR A 111 -18.06 20.30 11.73
C THR A 111 -16.71 20.35 12.43
N TYR A 112 -16.55 19.48 13.42
CA TYR A 112 -15.32 19.40 14.19
C TYR A 112 -14.21 18.73 13.39
N ALA A 113 -13.00 19.24 13.58
CA ALA A 113 -11.78 18.64 13.04
C ALA A 113 -11.63 17.17 13.48
N PRO A 114 -10.86 16.35 12.76
CA PRO A 114 -10.48 15.02 13.24
C PRO A 114 -9.83 15.12 14.63
N GLY A 115 -10.37 14.38 15.60
CA GLY A 115 -9.78 14.23 16.92
C GLY A 115 -8.76 13.10 16.97
N GLU A 116 -7.89 13.14 17.99
CA GLU A 116 -7.00 12.01 18.29
C GLU A 116 -7.86 10.78 18.67
N GLY A 117 -7.61 9.64 18.01
CA GLY A 117 -8.37 8.41 18.23
C GLY A 117 -9.59 8.21 17.33
N ASP A 118 -9.98 9.17 16.48
CA ASP A 118 -11.07 8.97 15.51
C ASP A 118 -10.65 8.01 14.38
N GLY A 119 -11.24 6.82 14.29
CA GLY A 119 -11.09 5.97 13.11
C GLY A 119 -11.91 6.47 11.92
N TYR A 120 -11.33 6.35 10.72
CA TYR A 120 -11.95 6.75 9.46
C TYR A 120 -12.23 5.55 8.58
N ALA A 121 -13.48 5.42 8.16
CA ALA A 121 -13.95 4.43 7.22
C ALA A 121 -13.83 4.94 5.78
N TYR A 122 -13.58 4.01 4.86
CA TYR A 122 -13.67 4.27 3.44
C TYR A 122 -15.12 4.38 2.97
N ALA A 123 -15.45 5.40 2.19
CA ALA A 123 -16.73 5.51 1.51
C ALA A 123 -16.62 6.19 0.13
N PRO A 124 -17.54 5.90 -0.80
CA PRO A 124 -17.63 6.62 -2.06
C PRO A 124 -18.07 8.07 -1.87
N LEU A 125 -17.52 8.99 -2.66
CA LEU A 125 -18.04 10.35 -2.74
C LEU A 125 -19.42 10.35 -3.44
N LYS A 126 -20.45 10.88 -2.76
CA LYS A 126 -21.84 10.95 -3.22
C LYS A 126 -22.38 12.37 -3.11
N GLY A 127 -23.43 12.68 -3.86
CA GLY A 127 -24.13 13.96 -3.85
C GLY A 127 -24.16 14.64 -5.21
N LYS A 128 -25.04 15.64 -5.36
CA LYS A 128 -25.30 16.34 -6.62
C LYS A 128 -24.04 16.97 -7.23
N GLN A 129 -23.07 17.37 -6.40
CA GLN A 129 -21.82 18.00 -6.83
C GLN A 129 -20.59 17.11 -6.60
N ALA A 130 -20.77 15.81 -6.32
CA ALA A 130 -19.67 14.87 -6.08
C ALA A 130 -18.67 14.82 -7.24
N GLU A 131 -19.15 14.79 -8.47
CA GLU A 131 -18.31 14.77 -9.67
C GLU A 131 -17.47 16.04 -9.80
N ILE A 132 -18.08 17.22 -9.57
CA ILE A 132 -17.37 18.51 -9.59
C ILE A 132 -16.29 18.55 -8.50
N VAL A 133 -16.60 18.09 -7.29
CA VAL A 133 -15.63 18.02 -6.18
C VAL A 133 -14.47 17.10 -6.54
N SER A 134 -14.74 15.90 -7.06
CA SER A 134 -13.70 14.97 -7.55
C SER A 134 -12.85 15.62 -8.65
N ASN A 135 -13.46 16.33 -9.60
CA ASN A 135 -12.73 17.03 -10.66
C ASN A 135 -11.85 18.18 -10.12
N ILE A 136 -12.29 18.95 -9.13
CA ILE A 136 -11.45 19.96 -8.47
C ILE A 136 -10.22 19.29 -7.81
N LEU A 137 -10.44 18.23 -7.04
CA LEU A 137 -9.38 17.51 -6.35
C LEU A 137 -8.38 16.90 -7.35
N LYS A 138 -8.89 16.32 -8.42
CA LYS A 138 -8.11 15.77 -9.53
C LYS A 138 -7.30 16.84 -10.26
N ASN A 139 -7.97 17.89 -10.75
CA ASN A 139 -7.33 18.97 -11.52
C ASN A 139 -6.31 19.72 -10.69
N SER A 140 -6.49 19.76 -9.36
CA SER A 140 -5.50 20.34 -8.49
C SER A 140 -4.11 19.73 -8.74
N VAL A 141 -3.96 18.43 -8.99
CA VAL A 141 -2.64 17.80 -9.20
C VAL A 141 -1.77 18.54 -10.23
N TYR A 142 -2.38 19.13 -11.25
CA TYR A 142 -1.71 19.85 -12.35
C TYR A 142 -1.47 21.34 -12.10
N HIS A 143 -1.92 21.86 -10.95
CA HIS A 143 -1.88 23.29 -10.60
C HIS A 143 -1.19 23.56 -9.27
N PRO A 144 0.04 23.05 -9.01
CA PRO A 144 0.71 23.17 -7.71
C PRO A 144 0.91 24.63 -7.25
N GLU A 145 0.86 25.60 -8.17
CA GLU A 145 0.86 27.03 -7.89
C GLU A 145 -0.36 27.52 -7.08
N ILE A 146 -1.48 26.79 -7.14
CA ILE A 146 -2.68 27.08 -6.33
C ILE A 146 -2.48 26.50 -4.94
N LYS A 147 -2.52 27.35 -3.92
CA LYS A 147 -2.35 26.92 -2.53
C LYS A 147 -3.51 26.02 -2.11
N GLN A 148 -3.22 25.05 -1.23
CA GLN A 148 -4.25 24.16 -0.68
C GLN A 148 -5.41 24.93 -0.03
N GLN A 149 -5.10 26.04 0.63
CA GLN A 149 -6.08 26.95 1.24
C GLN A 149 -7.08 27.50 0.22
N ASP A 150 -6.62 27.91 -0.96
CA ASP A 150 -7.48 28.46 -2.01
C ASP A 150 -8.44 27.39 -2.57
N ILE A 151 -7.97 26.14 -2.66
CA ILE A 151 -8.80 24.99 -3.04
C ILE A 151 -9.84 24.70 -1.95
N GLN A 152 -9.45 24.75 -0.68
CA GLN A 152 -10.36 24.54 0.45
C GLN A 152 -11.48 25.59 0.49
N LEU A 153 -11.15 26.86 0.20
CA LEU A 153 -12.12 27.95 0.10
C LEU A 153 -13.11 27.72 -1.05
N LEU A 154 -12.63 27.29 -2.23
CA LEU A 154 -13.50 26.93 -3.36
C LEU A 154 -14.45 25.77 -3.00
N LEU A 155 -13.94 24.72 -2.36
CA LEU A 155 -14.75 23.58 -1.93
C LEU A 155 -15.82 24.00 -0.92
N TRP A 156 -15.48 24.85 0.05
CA TRP A 156 -16.46 25.40 0.99
C TRP A 156 -17.48 26.32 0.33
N ALA A 157 -17.11 27.11 -0.69
CA ALA A 157 -18.06 27.90 -1.45
C ALA A 157 -19.09 27.01 -2.17
N ILE A 158 -18.65 25.87 -2.74
CA ILE A 158 -19.55 24.89 -3.38
C ILE A 158 -20.46 24.21 -2.34
N ILE A 159 -19.92 23.80 -1.20
CA ILE A 159 -20.68 23.17 -0.11
C ILE A 159 -21.71 24.14 0.47
N ALA A 160 -21.33 25.41 0.62
CA ALA A 160 -22.21 26.49 1.05
C ALA A 160 -23.24 26.90 -0.02
N ARG A 161 -23.23 26.27 -1.21
CA ARG A 161 -24.08 26.57 -2.36
C ARG A 161 -23.96 28.04 -2.81
N SER A 162 -22.76 28.60 -2.75
CA SER A 162 -22.47 29.96 -3.21
C SER A 162 -22.43 30.02 -4.73
N LYS A 163 -23.00 31.07 -5.31
CA LYS A 163 -22.88 31.35 -6.74
C LYS A 163 -21.49 31.87 -7.04
N LEU A 164 -20.68 31.08 -7.73
CA LEU A 164 -19.25 31.34 -7.92
C LEU A 164 -18.96 32.66 -8.65
N SER A 165 -19.85 33.11 -9.55
CA SER A 165 -19.72 34.40 -10.24
C SER A 165 -19.84 35.61 -9.31
N GLU A 166 -20.42 35.42 -8.13
CA GLU A 166 -20.63 36.48 -7.12
C GLU A 166 -19.64 36.36 -5.95
N CYS A 167 -18.82 35.30 -5.90
CA CYS A 167 -17.79 35.15 -4.89
C CYS A 167 -16.63 36.14 -5.07
N SER A 168 -15.76 36.27 -4.07
CA SER A 168 -14.55 37.10 -4.15
C SER A 168 -13.67 36.75 -5.36
N LYS A 169 -12.83 37.70 -5.80
CA LYS A 169 -11.97 37.54 -6.99
C LYS A 169 -11.00 36.37 -6.85
N GLU A 170 -10.54 36.08 -5.64
CA GLU A 170 -9.64 34.98 -5.31
C GLU A 170 -10.31 33.64 -5.57
N ILE A 171 -11.53 33.44 -5.07
CA ILE A 171 -12.31 32.21 -5.30
C ILE A 171 -12.63 32.06 -6.79
N GLN A 172 -13.01 33.14 -7.47
CA GLN A 172 -13.25 33.14 -8.90
C GLN A 172 -12.01 32.74 -9.70
N LYS A 173 -10.83 33.22 -9.32
CA LYS A 173 -9.56 32.89 -9.97
C LYS A 173 -9.28 31.39 -9.86
N THR A 174 -9.38 30.83 -8.66
CA THR A 174 -9.18 29.39 -8.42
C THR A 174 -10.22 28.54 -9.17
N ALA A 175 -11.49 28.96 -9.14
CA ALA A 175 -12.57 28.28 -9.87
C ALA A 175 -12.32 28.22 -11.38
N LYS A 176 -11.88 29.32 -12.00
CA LYS A 176 -11.61 29.39 -13.44
C LYS A 176 -10.46 28.50 -13.90
N VAL A 177 -9.52 28.16 -13.01
CA VAL A 177 -8.42 27.25 -13.31
C VAL A 177 -8.84 25.79 -13.12
N LEU A 178 -9.58 25.48 -12.05
CA LEU A 178 -9.85 24.10 -11.66
C LEU A 178 -11.15 23.51 -12.22
N LEU A 179 -12.05 24.34 -12.75
CA LEU A 179 -13.35 23.91 -13.30
C LEU A 179 -13.41 24.08 -14.80
N THR A 180 -14.12 23.19 -15.47
CA THR A 180 -14.52 23.40 -16.85
C THR A 180 -15.59 24.49 -16.96
N PRO A 181 -15.75 25.15 -18.12
CA PRO A 181 -16.82 26.14 -18.32
C PRO A 181 -18.22 25.59 -18.01
N LYS A 182 -18.50 24.34 -18.41
CA LYS A 182 -19.78 23.68 -18.15
C LYS A 182 -20.05 23.48 -16.65
N GLU A 183 -19.03 23.10 -15.88
CA GLU A 183 -19.17 22.95 -14.43
C GLU A 183 -19.32 24.30 -13.74
N TYR A 184 -18.57 25.31 -14.18
CA TYR A 184 -18.68 26.68 -13.68
C TYR A 184 -20.09 27.23 -13.89
N ASP A 185 -20.66 27.09 -15.08
CA ASP A 185 -22.03 27.51 -15.39
C ASP A 185 -23.07 26.74 -14.59
N ARG A 186 -22.87 25.42 -14.42
CA ARG A 186 -23.74 24.57 -13.60
C ARG A 186 -23.78 25.02 -12.14
N LEU A 187 -22.66 25.44 -11.57
CA LEU A 187 -22.57 25.97 -10.20
C LEU A 187 -23.21 27.37 -10.08
N ASN A 188 -23.29 28.12 -11.19
CA ASN A 188 -23.94 29.43 -11.23
C ASN A 188 -25.45 29.38 -11.56
N GLY A 189 -25.94 28.26 -12.11
CA GLY A 189 -27.35 28.06 -12.48
C GLY A 189 -28.29 27.67 -11.32
N GLY A 190 -27.78 27.58 -10.09
CA GLY A 190 -28.58 27.30 -8.90
C GLY A 190 -29.43 28.50 -8.47
N ALA A 191 -30.74 28.28 -8.31
CA ALA A 191 -31.73 29.32 -7.98
C ALA A 191 -31.73 29.78 -6.52
N LEU A 192 -30.60 29.72 -5.81
CA LEU A 192 -30.52 30.18 -4.43
C LEU A 192 -30.04 31.62 -4.38
N GLY A 193 -30.99 32.53 -4.60
CA GLY A 193 -30.82 33.95 -4.30
C GLY A 193 -30.62 34.22 -2.80
N LYS A 194 -30.43 35.49 -2.44
CA LYS A 194 -30.31 35.96 -1.05
C LYS A 194 -31.57 35.58 -0.27
N ILE A 195 -31.51 34.54 0.55
CA ILE A 195 -32.58 34.21 1.50
C ILE A 195 -32.50 35.20 2.66
N PRO A 196 -33.53 36.01 2.93
CA PRO A 196 -33.50 36.94 4.06
C PRO A 196 -33.28 36.20 5.38
N GLN A 197 -32.37 36.69 6.22
CA GLN A 197 -32.00 36.07 7.50
C GLN A 197 -33.20 35.73 8.42
N PRO A 198 -34.26 36.56 8.52
CA PRO A 198 -35.44 36.22 9.33
C PRO A 198 -36.16 34.96 8.84
N VAL A 199 -36.20 34.74 7.53
CA VAL A 199 -36.84 33.58 6.89
C VAL A 199 -36.01 32.32 7.14
N LEU A 200 -34.68 32.43 7.02
CA LEU A 200 -33.77 31.34 7.33
C LEU A 200 -33.85 30.91 8.81
N ASN A 201 -33.92 31.89 9.73
CA ASN A 201 -34.07 31.63 11.16
C ASN A 201 -35.38 30.87 11.49
N ALA A 202 -36.49 31.24 10.84
CA ALA A 202 -37.78 30.55 11.01
C ALA A 202 -37.75 29.11 10.47
N ALA A 203 -37.03 28.87 9.36
CA ALA A 203 -36.83 27.54 8.79
C ALA A 203 -36.00 26.64 9.72
N MET A 204 -34.91 27.19 10.25
CA MET A 204 -33.95 26.53 11.13
C MET A 204 -34.57 26.01 12.42
N GLN A 205 -35.56 26.71 12.99
CA GLN A 205 -36.26 26.29 14.20
C GLN A 205 -36.96 24.92 14.07
N LYS A 206 -37.28 24.49 12.83
CA LYS A 206 -37.95 23.22 12.55
C LYS A 206 -36.99 22.04 12.33
N LEU A 207 -35.68 22.30 12.26
CA LEU A 207 -34.67 21.27 12.01
C LEU A 207 -34.06 20.71 13.31
N PRO A 208 -33.60 19.44 13.30
CA PRO A 208 -32.79 18.88 14.39
C PRO A 208 -31.52 19.71 14.63
N PRO A 209 -30.98 19.75 15.87
CA PRO A 209 -29.84 20.60 16.23
C PRO A 209 -28.64 20.49 15.29
N LEU A 210 -28.21 19.27 14.95
CA LEU A 210 -27.06 19.03 14.08
C LEU A 210 -27.27 19.53 12.63
N ALA A 211 -28.47 19.41 12.09
CA ALA A 211 -28.80 19.90 10.75
C ALA A 211 -28.89 21.44 10.73
N ARG A 212 -29.42 22.03 11.81
CA ARG A 212 -29.50 23.47 12.00
C ARG A 212 -28.11 24.11 12.02
N GLU A 213 -27.20 23.52 12.80
CA GLU A 213 -25.83 23.98 12.94
C GLU A 213 -25.04 23.96 11.63
N ALA A 214 -25.20 22.91 10.83
CA ALA A 214 -24.55 22.79 9.53
C ALA A 214 -25.04 23.86 8.55
N LEU A 215 -26.36 24.07 8.45
CA LEU A 215 -26.92 25.11 7.58
C LEU A 215 -26.57 26.53 8.03
N GLN A 216 -26.42 26.77 9.34
CA GLN A 216 -25.96 28.06 9.87
C GLN A 216 -24.51 28.34 9.47
N ALA A 217 -23.64 27.33 9.56
CA ALA A 217 -22.26 27.46 9.12
C ALA A 217 -22.18 27.72 7.61
N GLU A 218 -22.94 26.97 6.81
CA GLU A 218 -23.02 27.19 5.35
C GLU A 218 -23.51 28.60 4.99
N ALA A 219 -24.52 29.12 5.69
CA ALA A 219 -25.03 30.47 5.45
C ALA A 219 -23.98 31.56 5.79
N ARG A 220 -23.31 31.45 6.94
CA ARG A 220 -22.23 32.38 7.33
C ARG A 220 -21.06 32.34 6.34
N LEU A 221 -20.65 31.14 5.92
CA LEU A 221 -19.60 31.00 4.91
C LEU A 221 -20.00 31.65 3.58
N ARG A 222 -21.25 31.46 3.15
CA ARG A 222 -21.77 32.11 1.94
C ARG A 222 -21.66 33.63 2.03
N GLU A 223 -22.03 34.24 3.15
CA GLU A 223 -21.88 35.68 3.37
C GLU A 223 -20.42 36.13 3.26
N MET A 224 -19.50 35.40 3.88
CA MET A 224 -18.05 35.69 3.80
C MET A 224 -17.52 35.59 2.37
N PHE A 225 -17.95 34.59 1.60
CA PHE A 225 -17.48 34.39 0.22
C PHE A 225 -18.02 35.40 -0.78
N LEU A 226 -19.20 35.97 -0.53
CA LEU A 226 -19.82 36.99 -1.38
C LEU A 226 -19.28 38.41 -1.07
N ASN A 227 -18.45 38.56 -0.04
CA ASN A 227 -17.80 39.83 0.25
C ASN A 227 -16.74 40.15 -0.83
N PRO A 228 -16.71 41.38 -1.39
CA PRO A 228 -15.67 41.79 -2.33
C PRO A 228 -14.24 41.60 -1.82
N VAL A 229 -14.02 41.73 -0.50
CA VAL A 229 -12.75 41.48 0.17
C VAL A 229 -12.88 40.17 0.95
N LEU A 230 -12.12 39.16 0.54
CA LEU A 230 -12.14 37.86 1.20
C LEU A 230 -11.52 37.96 2.60
N ALA A 231 -12.24 37.43 3.60
CA ALA A 231 -11.71 37.33 4.96
C ALA A 231 -10.43 36.46 4.99
N PRO A 232 -9.48 36.73 5.91
CA PRO A 232 -8.33 35.86 6.12
C PRO A 232 -8.73 34.39 6.32
N TYR A 233 -7.91 33.48 5.82
CA TYR A 233 -8.23 32.05 5.82
C TYR A 233 -8.63 31.50 7.21
N HIS A 234 -7.93 31.89 8.26
CA HIS A 234 -8.18 31.43 9.62
C HIS A 234 -9.55 31.86 10.16
N GLU A 235 -10.08 33.01 9.73
CA GLU A 235 -11.42 33.47 10.11
C GLU A 235 -12.48 32.60 9.43
N VAL A 236 -12.33 32.31 8.13
CA VAL A 236 -13.21 31.40 7.39
C VAL A 236 -13.15 30.00 7.99
N GLU A 237 -11.94 29.52 8.29
CA GLU A 237 -11.68 28.22 8.90
C GLU A 237 -12.38 28.07 10.25
N SER A 238 -12.40 29.10 11.11
CA SER A 238 -13.08 29.05 12.41
C SER A 238 -14.60 28.82 12.32
N VAL A 239 -15.20 29.23 11.20
CA VAL A 239 -16.63 28.99 10.91
C VAL A 239 -16.83 27.60 10.30
N ALA A 240 -15.93 27.19 9.42
CA ALA A 240 -16.05 25.95 8.67
C ALA A 240 -15.61 24.69 9.46
N VAL A 241 -14.61 24.82 10.33
CA VAL A 241 -13.98 23.75 11.09
C VAL A 241 -13.96 24.14 12.55
N ARG A 242 -14.77 23.45 13.36
CA ARG A 242 -14.88 23.70 14.79
C ARG A 242 -13.76 22.98 15.54
N VAL A 243 -13.33 23.57 16.65
CA VAL A 243 -12.35 23.00 17.58
C VAL A 243 -13.07 22.66 18.89
N GLY A 244 -12.80 21.48 19.45
CA GLY A 244 -13.33 21.03 20.74
C GLY A 244 -13.80 19.58 20.73
N GLU A 245 -13.93 18.99 21.93
CA GLU A 245 -14.49 17.65 22.12
C GLU A 245 -16.02 17.67 21.98
N VAL A 246 -16.57 16.62 21.39
CA VAL A 246 -18.01 16.49 21.13
C VAL A 246 -18.46 15.10 21.48
N LEU A 247 -19.64 15.00 22.07
CA LEU A 247 -20.30 13.72 22.24
C LEU A 247 -20.54 13.07 20.85
N PRO A 248 -20.29 11.75 20.71
CA PRO A 248 -20.58 11.03 19.48
C PRO A 248 -22.03 11.29 19.04
N PRO A 249 -22.26 11.62 17.75
CA PRO A 249 -23.62 11.79 17.25
C PRO A 249 -24.40 10.46 17.32
N PRO A 250 -25.75 10.47 17.34
CA PRO A 250 -26.53 9.24 17.48
C PRO A 250 -26.29 8.16 16.41
N ASP A 251 -25.77 8.56 15.25
CA ASP A 251 -25.40 7.69 14.12
C ASP A 251 -23.91 7.31 14.09
N SER A 252 -23.15 7.59 15.17
CA SER A 252 -21.75 7.18 15.28
C SER A 252 -21.60 5.66 15.26
N ARG A 253 -20.53 5.19 14.62
CA ARG A 253 -20.07 3.79 14.67
C ARG A 253 -18.68 3.80 15.26
N ASP A 254 -18.45 2.93 16.25
CA ASP A 254 -17.11 2.79 16.81
C ASP A 254 -16.17 2.20 15.76
N ILE A 255 -15.23 3.03 15.30
CA ILE A 255 -14.23 2.66 14.30
C ILE A 255 -12.87 2.95 14.93
N PRO A 256 -12.06 1.91 15.20
CA PRO A 256 -10.69 2.02 15.61
C PRO A 256 -9.83 2.74 14.56
N TRP A 257 -8.80 3.39 15.08
CA TRP A 257 -7.76 4.02 14.29
C TRP A 257 -7.12 3.02 13.31
N GLY A 258 -7.06 3.37 12.02
CA GLY A 258 -6.43 2.53 11.01
C GLY A 258 -7.22 1.28 10.59
N ARG A 259 -8.54 1.23 10.81
CA ARG A 259 -9.45 0.18 10.30
C ARG A 259 -9.26 -0.03 8.79
N TRP A 260 -9.01 -1.27 8.39
CA TRP A 260 -8.92 -1.64 6.97
C TRP A 260 -10.29 -1.60 6.29
N SER A 261 -10.30 -1.18 5.04
CA SER A 261 -11.46 -1.25 4.16
C SER A 261 -11.11 -1.88 2.82
N TYR A 262 -12.05 -2.55 2.18
CA TYR A 262 -11.86 -3.17 0.87
C TYR A 262 -12.35 -2.27 -0.28
N ASP A 263 -11.56 -2.12 -1.33
CA ASP A 263 -12.00 -1.54 -2.59
C ASP A 263 -12.31 -2.66 -3.61
N LEU A 264 -13.38 -2.50 -4.37
CA LEU A 264 -13.80 -3.45 -5.41
C LEU A 264 -12.76 -3.62 -6.53
N ASP A 265 -11.81 -2.70 -6.68
CA ASP A 265 -10.68 -2.87 -7.59
C ASP A 265 -9.62 -3.86 -7.04
N GLY A 266 -9.86 -4.48 -5.89
CA GLY A 266 -9.12 -5.64 -5.37
C GLY A 266 -8.02 -5.32 -4.37
N TYR A 267 -7.98 -4.09 -3.85
CA TYR A 267 -7.02 -3.64 -2.86
C TYR A 267 -7.70 -3.25 -1.54
N PHE A 268 -6.89 -3.12 -0.50
CA PHE A 268 -7.30 -2.69 0.83
C PHE A 268 -6.74 -1.31 1.11
N VAL A 269 -7.51 -0.47 1.81
CA VAL A 269 -7.14 0.92 2.09
C VAL A 269 -7.51 1.31 3.51
N ARG A 270 -6.70 2.16 4.13
CA ARG A 270 -6.97 2.77 5.44
C ARG A 270 -6.37 4.16 5.54
N TYR A 271 -6.94 4.97 6.44
CA TYR A 271 -6.66 6.40 6.54
C TYR A 271 -6.17 6.80 7.93
N PHE A 272 -5.20 7.71 7.95
CA PHE A 272 -4.60 8.31 9.14
C PHE A 272 -4.56 9.84 8.97
N PRO A 273 -5.66 10.55 9.28
CA PRO A 273 -5.71 12.00 9.13
C PRO A 273 -4.83 12.72 10.17
N TYR A 274 -4.13 13.77 9.73
CA TYR A 274 -3.42 14.75 10.57
C TYR A 274 -4.15 16.09 10.44
N GLY A 275 -5.15 16.29 11.30
CA GLY A 275 -6.19 17.28 11.03
C GLY A 275 -6.86 16.99 9.68
N TYR A 276 -7.50 18.00 9.09
CA TYR A 276 -8.19 17.81 7.81
C TYR A 276 -7.34 18.08 6.58
N ARG A 277 -6.16 18.68 6.75
CA ARG A 277 -5.31 19.16 5.65
C ARG A 277 -4.40 18.07 5.09
N THR A 278 -4.05 17.08 5.90
CA THR A 278 -3.15 16.00 5.48
C THR A 278 -3.72 14.67 5.92
N THR A 279 -3.72 13.69 5.03
CA THR A 279 -4.07 12.30 5.36
C THR A 279 -2.95 11.39 4.91
N ARG A 280 -2.39 10.60 5.83
CA ARG A 280 -1.56 9.45 5.45
C ARG A 280 -2.49 8.30 5.09
N THR A 281 -2.29 7.73 3.92
CA THR A 281 -3.09 6.63 3.39
C THR A 281 -2.19 5.44 3.16
N GLN A 282 -2.60 4.29 3.65
CA GLN A 282 -1.94 3.01 3.37
C GLN A 282 -2.85 2.16 2.51
N ILE A 283 -2.23 1.48 1.54
CA ILE A 283 -2.89 0.67 0.53
C ILE A 283 -2.18 -0.66 0.47
N TYR A 284 -2.90 -1.76 0.64
CA TYR A 284 -2.35 -3.09 0.43
C TYR A 284 -3.02 -3.71 -0.78
N TYR A 285 -2.25 -3.96 -1.85
CA TYR A 285 -2.74 -4.73 -2.99
C TYR A 285 -2.21 -6.17 -2.87
N PRO A 286 -3.07 -7.19 -2.74
CA PRO A 286 -2.62 -8.53 -2.40
C PRO A 286 -1.76 -9.21 -3.47
N GLU A 287 -0.59 -9.69 -3.07
CA GLU A 287 0.25 -10.59 -3.84
C GLU A 287 -0.32 -12.01 -3.93
N ASN A 288 0.41 -12.88 -4.64
CA ASN A 288 0.08 -14.29 -4.74
C ASN A 288 0.85 -15.08 -3.69
N PHE A 289 0.22 -16.16 -3.22
CA PHE A 289 0.74 -17.05 -2.19
C PHE A 289 0.68 -18.49 -2.66
N ILE A 290 1.62 -19.28 -2.18
CA ILE A 290 1.53 -20.75 -2.20
C ILE A 290 0.92 -21.18 -0.87
N LEU A 291 -0.24 -21.83 -0.95
CA LEU A 291 -0.92 -22.45 0.18
C LEU A 291 -1.01 -23.94 -0.11
N ALA A 292 -0.40 -24.77 0.74
CA ALA A 292 -0.51 -26.21 0.63
C ALA A 292 -1.35 -26.77 1.79
N THR A 293 -2.12 -27.80 1.48
CA THR A 293 -2.88 -28.57 2.47
C THR A 293 -2.49 -30.04 2.42
N ASP A 294 -2.74 -30.76 3.51
CA ASP A 294 -2.68 -32.23 3.51
C ASP A 294 -3.94 -32.86 2.89
N GLU A 295 -4.00 -34.19 2.92
CA GLU A 295 -5.14 -34.99 2.40
C GLU A 295 -6.47 -34.69 3.11
N ASN A 296 -6.40 -34.19 4.35
CA ASN A 296 -7.55 -33.80 5.16
C ASN A 296 -7.89 -32.32 4.97
N GLY A 297 -7.21 -31.58 4.10
CA GLY A 297 -7.45 -30.16 3.88
C GLY A 297 -6.86 -29.24 4.94
N LEU A 298 -6.03 -29.74 5.87
CA LEU A 298 -5.34 -28.91 6.86
C LEU A 298 -4.21 -28.14 6.22
N ILE A 299 -4.09 -26.84 6.51
CA ILE A 299 -2.99 -26.02 5.99
C ILE A 299 -1.67 -26.52 6.57
N THR A 300 -0.72 -26.83 5.70
CA THR A 300 0.63 -27.28 6.07
C THR A 300 1.70 -26.29 5.68
N VAL A 301 1.42 -25.41 4.70
CA VAL A 301 2.40 -24.44 4.18
C VAL A 301 1.72 -23.15 3.75
N ILE A 302 2.32 -22.01 4.11
CA ILE A 302 2.01 -20.66 3.61
C ILE A 302 3.31 -20.03 3.15
N VAL A 303 3.46 -19.67 1.88
CA VAL A 303 4.68 -19.04 1.34
C VAL A 303 4.31 -17.86 0.43
N ASP A 304 5.01 -16.74 0.59
CA ASP A 304 4.88 -15.61 -0.33
C ASP A 304 5.82 -15.74 -1.54
N ARG A 305 5.76 -14.74 -2.44
CA ARG A 305 6.61 -14.69 -3.62
C ARG A 305 8.10 -14.48 -3.33
N GLN A 306 8.49 -14.19 -2.09
CA GLN A 306 9.90 -14.06 -1.70
C GLN A 306 10.48 -15.38 -1.19
N GLY A 307 9.67 -16.44 -1.09
CA GLY A 307 10.06 -17.66 -0.39
C GLY A 307 9.97 -17.51 1.13
N THR A 308 9.44 -16.40 1.65
CA THR A 308 9.16 -16.27 3.09
C THR A 308 7.98 -17.16 3.42
N GLY A 309 8.20 -18.13 4.30
CA GLY A 309 7.30 -19.26 4.47
C GLY A 309 7.08 -19.68 5.91
N ILE A 310 5.89 -20.20 6.18
CA ILE A 310 5.54 -20.90 7.42
C ILE A 310 5.10 -22.30 7.04
N GLN A 311 5.84 -23.30 7.49
CA GLN A 311 5.44 -24.70 7.45
C GLN A 311 4.88 -25.11 8.82
N ILE A 312 3.76 -25.82 8.82
CA ILE A 312 3.00 -26.23 10.00
C ILE A 312 3.11 -27.75 10.11
N ILE A 313 3.63 -28.22 11.24
CA ILE A 313 3.65 -29.63 11.63
C ILE A 313 2.72 -29.80 12.81
N TYR A 314 1.74 -30.70 12.71
CA TYR A 314 0.77 -30.99 13.77
C TYR A 314 1.29 -32.05 14.76
N ASP A 315 0.92 -31.92 16.03
CA ASP A 315 1.33 -32.86 17.08
C ASP A 315 0.34 -34.02 17.23
N GLN A 316 0.77 -35.19 16.78
CA GLN A 316 -0.04 -36.42 16.83
C GLN A 316 -0.07 -37.08 18.21
N ASN A 317 0.83 -36.68 19.11
CA ASN A 317 0.89 -37.21 20.47
C ASN A 317 -0.08 -36.48 21.39
N VAL A 318 -0.66 -35.36 20.94
CA VAL A 318 -1.67 -34.61 21.66
C VAL A 318 -3.03 -34.98 21.11
N ALA A 319 -3.90 -35.53 21.96
CA ALA A 319 -5.27 -35.86 21.58
C ALA A 319 -6.02 -34.59 21.10
N PRO A 320 -6.77 -34.65 19.99
CA PRO A 320 -7.54 -33.52 19.50
C PRO A 320 -8.58 -33.03 20.51
N GLN A 321 -8.84 -31.72 20.54
CA GLN A 321 -9.93 -31.13 21.30
C GLN A 321 -11.23 -31.18 20.48
N PHE A 322 -12.22 -31.90 21.00
CA PHE A 322 -13.57 -31.92 20.41
C PHE A 322 -14.48 -30.87 21.04
N PHE A 323 -15.52 -30.46 20.30
CA PHE A 323 -16.50 -29.48 20.75
C PHE A 323 -17.90 -30.12 20.78
N ASN A 324 -18.40 -30.36 21.99
CA ASN A 324 -19.75 -30.89 22.19
C ASN A 324 -20.79 -29.92 21.62
N GLY A 325 -21.62 -30.40 20.69
CA GLY A 325 -22.63 -29.59 19.99
C GLY A 325 -22.17 -28.98 18.67
N ASP A 326 -20.90 -29.15 18.28
CA ASP A 326 -20.38 -28.71 16.99
C ASP A 326 -19.30 -29.68 16.47
N ASP A 327 -19.72 -30.58 15.58
CA ASP A 327 -18.86 -31.59 14.96
C ASP A 327 -18.08 -31.08 13.73
N GLN A 328 -18.27 -29.81 13.34
CA GLN A 328 -17.54 -29.21 12.21
C GLN A 328 -16.16 -28.70 12.57
N VAL A 329 -15.84 -28.67 13.87
CA VAL A 329 -14.58 -28.11 14.35
C VAL A 329 -13.84 -29.04 15.28
N VAL A 330 -12.53 -28.97 15.21
CA VAL A 330 -11.62 -29.72 16.08
C VAL A 330 -10.39 -28.89 16.40
N GLY A 331 -9.93 -28.94 17.64
CA GLY A 331 -8.67 -28.32 18.04
C GLY A 331 -7.49 -29.26 17.77
N LEU A 332 -6.52 -28.79 16.99
CA LEU A 332 -5.30 -29.53 16.64
C LEU A 332 -4.06 -28.76 17.09
N ALA A 333 -3.22 -29.40 17.90
CA ALA A 333 -2.00 -28.80 18.42
C ALA A 333 -0.89 -28.73 17.36
N PHE A 334 -0.09 -27.67 17.39
CA PHE A 334 1.12 -27.58 16.57
C PHE A 334 2.28 -28.29 17.28
N LYS A 335 2.95 -29.20 16.57
CA LYS A 335 4.23 -29.75 16.98
C LYS A 335 5.34 -28.77 16.73
N GLU A 336 5.34 -28.17 15.55
CA GLU A 336 6.39 -27.26 15.11
C GLU A 336 5.88 -26.32 14.02
N LEU A 337 6.21 -25.03 14.14
CA LEU A 337 6.11 -24.06 13.07
C LEU A 337 7.53 -23.77 12.58
N ILE A 338 7.81 -24.08 11.32
CA ILE A 338 9.11 -23.81 10.68
C ILE A 338 8.95 -22.53 9.87
N LEU A 339 9.66 -21.50 10.31
CA LEU A 339 9.72 -20.18 9.71
C LEU A 339 10.92 -20.13 8.78
N THR A 340 10.71 -19.84 7.49
CA THR A 340 11.77 -19.78 6.47
C THR A 340 11.79 -18.39 5.84
N TRP A 341 12.97 -17.81 5.67
CA TRP A 341 13.16 -16.54 4.96
C TRP A 341 14.52 -16.49 4.27
N SER A 342 14.66 -15.65 3.25
CA SER A 342 15.94 -15.41 2.60
C SER A 342 16.61 -14.18 3.22
N GLY A 343 17.81 -14.36 3.76
CA GLY A 343 18.65 -13.28 4.28
C GLY A 343 19.45 -12.57 3.17
N PRO A 344 20.19 -11.51 3.53
CA PRO A 344 21.08 -10.81 2.59
C PRO A 344 22.04 -11.79 1.90
N GLY A 345 22.12 -11.72 0.57
CA GLY A 345 22.95 -12.62 -0.25
C GLY A 345 22.28 -13.93 -0.68
N GLY A 346 20.97 -14.08 -0.47
CA GLY A 346 20.20 -15.26 -0.92
C GLY A 346 20.33 -16.48 0.00
N VAL A 347 20.96 -16.32 1.17
CA VAL A 347 21.07 -17.40 2.15
C VAL A 347 19.72 -17.64 2.81
N THR A 348 19.13 -18.80 2.54
CA THR A 348 17.90 -19.23 3.21
C THR A 348 18.19 -19.55 4.66
N SER A 349 17.46 -18.89 5.56
CA SER A 349 17.52 -19.07 7.00
C SER A 349 16.21 -19.67 7.50
N THR A 350 16.29 -20.47 8.56
CA THR A 350 15.13 -21.14 9.15
C THR A 350 15.12 -20.98 10.66
N ARG A 351 13.93 -20.90 11.26
CA ARG A 351 13.72 -20.92 12.71
C ARG A 351 12.50 -21.77 13.05
N SER A 352 12.60 -22.53 14.13
CA SER A 352 11.51 -23.38 14.60
C SER A 352 10.86 -22.87 15.88
N ILE A 353 9.53 -22.89 15.92
CA ILE A 353 8.74 -22.75 17.14
C ILE A 353 8.14 -24.10 17.46
N LYS A 354 8.63 -24.76 18.50
CA LYS A 354 8.21 -26.11 18.88
C LYS A 354 7.19 -26.10 20.00
N ASP A 355 6.29 -27.07 19.96
CA ASP A 355 5.34 -27.38 21.03
C ASP A 355 4.59 -26.13 21.53
N SER A 356 4.16 -25.26 20.62
CA SER A 356 3.48 -23.99 20.96
C SER A 356 2.29 -23.73 20.02
N GLY A 357 1.15 -23.37 20.61
CA GLY A 357 -0.08 -23.07 19.90
C GLY A 357 -0.83 -24.27 19.32
N TRP A 358 -2.04 -24.00 18.85
CA TRP A 358 -2.96 -24.95 18.23
C TRP A 358 -3.96 -24.18 17.35
N VAL A 359 -4.65 -24.86 16.44
CA VAL A 359 -5.67 -24.28 15.55
C VAL A 359 -7.04 -24.92 15.77
N LEU A 360 -8.10 -24.10 15.73
CA LEU A 360 -9.47 -24.58 15.56
C LEU A 360 -9.68 -24.88 14.08
N ALA A 361 -9.47 -26.12 13.67
CA ALA A 361 -9.67 -26.56 12.30
C ALA A 361 -11.17 -26.74 12.03
N GLY A 362 -11.70 -26.04 11.04
CA GLY A 362 -13.07 -26.11 10.56
C GLY A 362 -13.76 -24.74 10.56
N VAL A 363 -15.05 -24.73 10.23
CA VAL A 363 -15.93 -23.55 10.32
C VAL A 363 -17.00 -23.85 11.37
N PRO A 364 -17.06 -23.10 12.49
CA PRO A 364 -18.04 -23.40 13.54
C PRO A 364 -19.46 -23.11 13.06
N VAL A 365 -20.42 -23.93 13.47
CA VAL A 365 -21.86 -23.67 13.24
C VAL A 365 -22.56 -23.02 14.43
N GLY A 366 -21.96 -23.10 15.62
CA GLY A 366 -22.47 -22.49 16.85
C GLY A 366 -22.95 -23.54 17.85
N GLY A 367 -22.93 -23.18 19.15
CA GLY A 367 -23.35 -24.07 20.24
C GLY A 367 -22.28 -25.04 20.74
N GLY A 368 -21.12 -25.10 20.08
CA GLY A 368 -19.98 -25.93 20.48
C GLY A 368 -19.39 -25.52 21.83
N LYS A 369 -19.09 -26.52 22.68
CA LYS A 369 -18.38 -26.34 23.94
C LYS A 369 -17.19 -27.30 24.00
N PRO A 370 -15.98 -26.85 24.38
CA PRO A 370 -14.84 -27.75 24.47
C PRO A 370 -15.15 -28.87 25.45
N ASP A 371 -14.90 -30.11 25.03
CA ASP A 371 -14.99 -31.27 25.90
C ASP A 371 -13.93 -31.21 27.02
N SER A 372 -14.27 -31.69 28.21
CA SER A 372 -13.44 -31.61 29.42
C SER A 372 -12.23 -32.53 29.41
N THR A 373 -12.10 -33.37 28.38
CA THR A 373 -11.05 -34.39 28.22
C THR A 373 -9.70 -33.84 27.74
N ALA A 374 -9.63 -32.57 27.35
CA ALA A 374 -8.43 -32.00 26.74
C ALA A 374 -7.38 -31.51 27.76
N GLY A 375 -6.11 -31.74 27.43
CA GLY A 375 -4.96 -31.30 28.23
C GLY A 375 -4.70 -29.78 28.17
N PRO A 376 -3.70 -29.28 28.92
CA PRO A 376 -3.43 -27.84 29.05
C PRO A 376 -3.09 -27.12 27.74
N ARG A 377 -2.80 -27.87 26.66
CA ARG A 377 -2.54 -27.33 25.31
C ARG A 377 -3.73 -26.58 24.72
N PHE A 378 -4.95 -26.86 25.17
CA PHE A 378 -6.20 -26.28 24.69
C PHE A 378 -6.92 -25.42 25.75
N ALA A 379 -6.17 -24.87 26.71
CA ALA A 379 -6.74 -24.14 27.86
C ALA A 379 -7.65 -22.96 27.45
N ASP A 380 -7.42 -22.37 26.27
CA ASP A 380 -8.18 -21.26 25.69
C ASP A 380 -9.24 -21.71 24.66
N ALA A 381 -9.58 -23.00 24.57
CA ALA A 381 -10.49 -23.55 23.55
C ALA A 381 -11.85 -22.87 23.49
N ALA A 382 -12.42 -22.48 24.64
CA ALA A 382 -13.70 -21.78 24.68
C ALA A 382 -13.61 -20.39 24.02
N GLU A 383 -12.53 -19.64 24.29
CA GLU A 383 -12.31 -18.32 23.69
C GLU A 383 -11.98 -18.44 22.20
N ARG A 384 -11.22 -19.47 21.81
CA ARG A 384 -10.90 -19.72 20.40
C ARG A 384 -12.12 -20.07 19.57
N TYR A 385 -13.04 -20.84 20.13
CA TYR A 385 -14.33 -21.13 19.49
C TYR A 385 -15.19 -19.88 19.36
N LYS A 386 -15.28 -19.05 20.41
CA LYS A 386 -16.00 -17.76 20.35
C LYS A 386 -15.43 -16.83 19.28
N PHE A 387 -14.10 -16.72 19.20
CA PHE A 387 -13.42 -15.95 18.16
C PHE A 387 -13.81 -16.46 16.77
N ALA A 388 -13.69 -17.76 16.51
CA ALA A 388 -13.98 -18.33 15.19
C ALA A 388 -15.46 -18.14 14.78
N LEU A 389 -16.39 -18.24 15.75
CA LEU A 389 -17.81 -17.99 15.52
C LEU A 389 -18.08 -16.53 15.15
N HIS A 390 -17.51 -15.60 15.93
CA HIS A 390 -17.62 -14.17 15.66
C HIS A 390 -17.01 -13.82 14.30
N HIS A 391 -15.81 -14.34 14.03
CA HIS A 391 -15.11 -14.14 12.77
C HIS A 391 -15.91 -14.64 11.56
N ARG A 392 -16.51 -15.85 11.65
CA ARG A 392 -17.41 -16.39 10.62
C ARG A 392 -18.54 -15.40 10.31
N ASP A 393 -19.20 -14.90 11.35
CA ASP A 393 -20.33 -13.99 11.20
C ASP A 393 -19.92 -12.68 10.53
N GLU A 394 -18.75 -12.13 10.88
CA GLU A 394 -18.20 -10.93 10.25
C GLU A 394 -17.88 -11.14 8.75
N VAL A 395 -17.32 -12.28 8.36
CA VAL A 395 -17.03 -12.58 6.94
C VAL A 395 -18.32 -12.71 6.14
N LEU A 396 -19.33 -13.41 6.68
CA LEU A 396 -20.62 -13.57 6.01
C LEU A 396 -21.37 -12.22 5.93
N GLU A 397 -21.31 -11.40 6.97
CA GLU A 397 -21.87 -10.04 6.95
C GLU A 397 -21.17 -9.18 5.89
N LEU A 398 -19.85 -9.24 5.79
CA LEU A 398 -19.08 -8.52 4.77
C LEU A 398 -19.46 -8.97 3.36
N LYS A 399 -19.55 -10.29 3.10
CA LYS A 399 -20.05 -10.84 1.83
C LYS A 399 -21.42 -10.24 1.47
N ASN A 400 -22.35 -10.24 2.43
CA ASN A 400 -23.71 -9.74 2.23
C ASN A 400 -23.75 -8.21 2.01
N LYS A 401 -22.90 -7.43 2.69
CA LYS A 401 -22.75 -5.99 2.44
C LYS A 401 -22.22 -5.72 1.04
N LEU A 402 -21.16 -6.42 0.63
CA LEU A 402 -20.55 -6.27 -0.70
C LEU A 402 -21.48 -6.76 -1.82
N ALA A 403 -22.39 -7.70 -1.54
CA ALA A 403 -23.40 -8.15 -2.50
C ALA A 403 -24.38 -7.04 -2.95
N ARG A 404 -24.44 -5.91 -2.21
CA ARG A 404 -25.22 -4.72 -2.62
C ARG A 404 -24.63 -4.01 -3.83
N ILE A 405 -23.32 -4.17 -4.06
CA ILE A 405 -22.55 -3.48 -5.10
C ILE A 405 -21.92 -4.44 -6.10
N ASN A 406 -21.67 -5.68 -5.72
CA ASN A 406 -21.27 -6.79 -6.59
C ASN A 406 -22.39 -7.86 -6.60
N PRO A 407 -23.32 -7.86 -7.56
CA PRO A 407 -24.43 -8.80 -7.61
C PRO A 407 -24.02 -10.28 -7.69
N GLU A 408 -22.83 -10.60 -8.20
CA GLU A 408 -22.35 -11.98 -8.31
C GLU A 408 -22.27 -12.66 -6.94
N LEU A 409 -21.92 -11.90 -5.89
CA LEU A 409 -21.83 -12.40 -4.52
C LEU A 409 -23.18 -12.85 -3.96
N LYS A 410 -24.31 -12.35 -4.49
CA LYS A 410 -25.64 -12.80 -4.08
C LYS A 410 -25.90 -14.26 -4.42
N THR A 411 -25.23 -14.76 -5.46
CA THR A 411 -25.43 -16.14 -5.96
C THR A 411 -24.46 -17.14 -5.31
N LEU A 412 -23.46 -16.65 -4.58
CA LEU A 412 -22.48 -17.52 -3.92
C LEU A 412 -23.04 -18.08 -2.60
N PRO A 413 -23.00 -19.42 -2.40
CA PRO A 413 -23.40 -20.02 -1.13
C PRO A 413 -22.47 -19.55 0.00
N ASP A 414 -22.91 -19.68 1.26
CA ASP A 414 -22.07 -19.35 2.41
C ASP A 414 -20.79 -20.20 2.48
N SER A 415 -20.84 -21.43 1.92
CA SER A 415 -19.67 -22.29 1.77
C SER A 415 -18.56 -21.69 0.90
N ALA A 416 -18.86 -20.75 -0.01
CA ALA A 416 -17.85 -20.05 -0.78
C ALA A 416 -16.91 -19.19 0.10
N ALA A 417 -17.35 -18.80 1.30
CA ALA A 417 -16.56 -18.02 2.25
C ALA A 417 -15.78 -18.90 3.25
N TRP A 418 -16.00 -20.22 3.27
CA TRP A 418 -15.42 -21.11 4.28
C TRP A 418 -13.88 -21.13 4.24
N SER A 419 -13.28 -21.07 3.05
CA SER A 419 -11.82 -21.01 2.91
C SER A 419 -11.23 -19.75 3.57
N VAL A 420 -11.90 -18.59 3.44
CA VAL A 420 -11.50 -17.33 4.07
C VAL A 420 -11.65 -17.41 5.59
N ILE A 421 -12.74 -17.99 6.08
CA ILE A 421 -12.99 -18.18 7.51
C ILE A 421 -11.95 -19.13 8.13
N PHE A 422 -11.70 -20.24 7.45
CA PHE A 422 -10.75 -21.24 7.86
C PHE A 422 -9.33 -20.66 7.91
N LEU A 423 -8.91 -19.91 6.88
CA LEU A 423 -7.61 -19.21 6.89
C LEU A 423 -7.50 -18.16 8.02
N GLY A 424 -8.61 -17.51 8.39
CA GLY A 424 -8.68 -16.63 9.56
C GLY A 424 -8.38 -17.35 10.87
N ASN A 425 -8.91 -18.56 11.05
CA ASN A 425 -8.62 -19.38 12.24
C ASN A 425 -7.14 -19.77 12.33
N TYR A 426 -6.50 -20.05 11.19
CA TYR A 426 -5.05 -20.30 11.11
C TYR A 426 -4.23 -19.06 11.38
N CYS A 427 -4.63 -17.92 10.84
CA CYS A 427 -3.98 -16.64 11.07
C CYS A 427 -3.92 -16.33 12.57
N GLU A 428 -5.04 -16.47 13.26
CA GLU A 428 -5.10 -16.29 14.72
C GLU A 428 -4.27 -17.34 15.48
N ALA A 429 -4.24 -18.59 15.02
CA ALA A 429 -3.44 -19.65 15.60
C ALA A 429 -1.94 -19.36 15.58
N ILE A 430 -1.44 -19.02 14.41
CA ILE A 430 -0.04 -18.72 14.17
C ILE A 430 0.35 -17.46 14.95
N ARG A 431 -0.51 -16.44 14.96
CA ARG A 431 -0.30 -15.21 15.73
C ARG A 431 -0.10 -15.50 17.21
N GLN A 432 -1.01 -16.26 17.82
CA GLN A 432 -0.90 -16.61 19.25
C GLN A 432 0.34 -17.47 19.54
N ALA A 433 0.67 -18.44 18.68
CA ALA A 433 1.84 -19.29 18.84
C ALA A 433 3.16 -18.50 18.81
N ILE A 434 3.29 -17.54 17.88
CA ILE A 434 4.47 -16.66 17.77
C ILE A 434 4.57 -15.75 18.99
N LEU A 435 3.48 -15.12 19.42
CA LEU A 435 3.48 -14.20 20.58
C LEU A 435 3.78 -14.90 21.90
N ALA A 436 3.28 -16.12 22.10
CA ALA A 436 3.61 -16.92 23.27
C ALA A 436 5.12 -17.24 23.36
N THR A 437 5.79 -17.33 22.20
CA THR A 437 7.21 -17.66 22.09
C THR A 437 8.11 -16.44 22.27
N SER A 438 7.70 -15.28 21.76
CA SER A 438 8.50 -14.06 21.83
C SER A 438 8.56 -13.45 23.23
N LYS A 439 7.54 -13.67 24.07
CA LYS A 439 7.40 -13.09 25.43
C LYS A 439 7.54 -11.56 25.49
N VAL A 440 7.41 -10.87 24.36
CA VAL A 440 7.45 -9.41 24.24
C VAL A 440 6.20 -8.91 23.52
N PRO A 441 5.71 -7.70 23.84
CA PRO A 441 4.57 -7.12 23.15
C PRO A 441 4.87 -6.89 21.66
N VAL A 442 3.83 -6.85 20.82
CA VAL A 442 3.93 -6.80 19.34
C VAL A 442 4.81 -5.64 18.86
N ASN A 443 4.76 -4.49 19.54
CA ASN A 443 5.53 -3.29 19.22
C ASN A 443 7.03 -3.37 19.58
N GLN A 444 7.46 -4.45 20.22
CA GLN A 444 8.85 -4.72 20.62
C GLN A 444 9.39 -6.00 19.97
N LEU A 445 8.63 -6.63 19.06
CA LEU A 445 9.11 -7.77 18.29
C LEU A 445 10.26 -7.36 17.39
N ASP A 446 11.22 -8.27 17.22
CA ASP A 446 12.20 -8.12 16.15
C ASP A 446 11.50 -8.12 14.77
N ASP A 447 12.13 -7.50 13.78
CA ASP A 447 11.56 -7.34 12.43
C ASP A 447 11.18 -8.69 11.80
N MET A 448 11.89 -9.76 12.17
CA MET A 448 11.67 -11.11 11.68
C MET A 448 10.34 -11.68 12.20
N TYR A 449 10.10 -11.70 13.52
CA TYR A 449 8.82 -12.15 14.07
C TYR A 449 7.67 -11.25 13.62
N ALA A 450 7.91 -9.94 13.50
CA ALA A 450 6.91 -9.02 12.94
C ALA A 450 6.51 -9.42 11.51
N GLU A 451 7.45 -9.87 10.67
CA GLU A 451 7.14 -10.34 9.32
C GLU A 451 6.35 -11.66 9.30
N PHE A 452 6.73 -12.63 10.14
CA PHE A 452 5.98 -13.89 10.24
C PHE A 452 4.58 -13.74 10.86
N LEU A 453 4.35 -12.69 11.66
CA LEU A 453 3.00 -12.30 12.05
C LEU A 453 2.18 -11.72 10.89
N ARG A 454 2.82 -11.03 9.93
CA ARG A 454 2.15 -10.38 8.80
C ARG A 454 1.82 -11.35 7.67
N LEU A 455 2.66 -12.37 7.44
CA LEU A 455 2.53 -13.30 6.32
C LEU A 455 1.13 -13.97 6.25
N PRO A 456 0.57 -14.57 7.32
CA PRO A 456 -0.77 -15.17 7.27
C PRO A 456 -1.89 -14.15 7.00
N TYR A 457 -1.77 -12.92 7.54
CA TYR A 457 -2.73 -11.85 7.27
C TYR A 457 -2.72 -11.44 5.80
N ARG A 458 -1.54 -11.33 5.18
CA ARG A 458 -1.42 -11.02 3.74
C ARG A 458 -2.07 -12.11 2.88
N ALA A 459 -1.84 -13.39 3.20
CA ALA A 459 -2.52 -14.52 2.56
C ALA A 459 -4.04 -14.49 2.78
N TRP A 460 -4.49 -14.11 3.99
CA TRP A 460 -5.90 -13.98 4.32
C TRP A 460 -6.60 -12.86 3.55
N MET A 461 -5.95 -11.70 3.46
CA MET A 461 -6.41 -10.56 2.66
C MET A 461 -6.47 -10.92 1.17
N LYS A 462 -5.54 -11.73 0.65
CA LYS A 462 -5.66 -12.30 -0.70
C LYS A 462 -6.92 -13.16 -0.84
N GLY A 463 -7.20 -14.01 0.13
CA GLY A 463 -8.42 -14.83 0.14
C GLY A 463 -9.69 -14.02 0.15
N LEU A 464 -9.73 -13.00 1.00
CA LEU A 464 -10.85 -12.08 1.08
C LEU A 464 -11.04 -11.30 -0.22
N ALA A 465 -9.96 -10.86 -0.88
CA ALA A 465 -10.04 -10.17 -2.16
C ALA A 465 -10.61 -11.06 -3.28
N LEU A 466 -10.33 -12.37 -3.25
CA LEU A 466 -10.89 -13.32 -4.21
C LEU A 466 -12.36 -13.60 -3.90
N LEU A 467 -12.74 -13.76 -2.63
CA LEU A 467 -14.15 -13.87 -2.22
C LEU A 467 -14.95 -12.66 -2.69
N ALA A 468 -14.48 -11.46 -2.37
CA ALA A 468 -15.18 -10.20 -2.65
C ALA A 468 -15.32 -9.91 -4.15
N ASN A 469 -14.42 -10.44 -4.97
CA ASN A 469 -14.49 -10.36 -6.43
C ASN A 469 -15.33 -11.46 -7.09
N GLY A 470 -15.82 -12.45 -6.32
CA GLY A 470 -16.52 -13.62 -6.89
C GLY A 470 -15.58 -14.61 -7.59
N ASP A 471 -14.28 -14.49 -7.35
CA ASP A 471 -13.22 -15.31 -7.94
C ASP A 471 -12.99 -16.62 -7.15
N LEU A 472 -13.72 -16.87 -6.05
CA LEU A 472 -13.71 -18.15 -5.35
C LEU A 472 -14.75 -19.11 -5.95
N GLN A 473 -14.33 -20.32 -6.31
CA GLN A 473 -15.26 -21.41 -6.57
C GLN A 473 -15.62 -22.12 -5.25
N ALA A 474 -16.90 -22.47 -5.12
CA ALA A 474 -17.37 -23.39 -4.10
C ALA A 474 -17.29 -24.81 -4.70
N GLU A 475 -16.25 -25.56 -4.40
CA GLU A 475 -16.32 -27.01 -4.50
C GLU A 475 -16.78 -27.54 -3.13
N ALA A 476 -18.09 -27.76 -3.00
CA ALA A 476 -18.61 -28.80 -2.12
C ALA A 476 -18.45 -30.11 -2.89
N GLY A 477 -17.89 -31.14 -2.28
CA GLY A 477 -17.32 -32.29 -2.98
C GLY A 477 -18.29 -33.11 -3.83
N ASP A 478 -17.72 -33.73 -4.86
CA ASP A 478 -17.95 -35.12 -5.23
C ASP A 478 -16.77 -35.65 -6.09
N TYR A 479 -16.28 -36.81 -5.67
CA TYR A 479 -15.38 -37.84 -6.24
C TYR A 479 -14.55 -37.67 -7.53
N LEU A 480 -13.35 -38.25 -7.43
CA LEU A 480 -12.55 -38.84 -8.52
C LEU A 480 -13.42 -39.80 -9.38
N PRO A 481 -13.28 -39.82 -10.72
CA PRO A 481 -14.06 -40.71 -11.59
C PRO A 481 -13.90 -42.21 -11.26
N GLU A 482 -14.99 -42.98 -11.42
CA GLU A 482 -15.08 -44.44 -11.18
C GLU A 482 -13.95 -45.26 -11.84
N GLU A 483 -13.35 -44.77 -12.92
CA GLU A 483 -12.21 -45.41 -13.60
C GLU A 483 -10.93 -45.54 -12.74
N TYR A 484 -10.84 -44.84 -11.60
CA TYR A 484 -9.68 -44.95 -10.70
C TYR A 484 -9.86 -45.99 -9.58
N ALA A 485 -11.09 -46.44 -9.30
CA ALA A 485 -11.38 -47.41 -8.22
C ALA A 485 -10.88 -48.82 -8.55
N ASP A 486 -10.95 -49.23 -9.83
CA ASP A 486 -10.49 -50.55 -10.29
C ASP A 486 -8.96 -50.68 -10.27
N SER A 487 -8.22 -49.55 -10.23
CA SER A 487 -6.75 -49.55 -10.26
C SER A 487 -6.08 -49.82 -8.91
N LEU A 488 -6.85 -49.88 -7.81
CA LEU A 488 -6.33 -50.05 -6.44
C LEU A 488 -6.38 -51.48 -5.91
N GLN A 489 -7.09 -52.41 -6.57
CA GLN A 489 -7.02 -53.84 -6.20
C GLN A 489 -5.79 -54.56 -6.78
N GLU A 490 -5.21 -54.08 -7.88
CA GLU A 490 -4.00 -54.69 -8.47
C GLU A 490 -2.66 -54.10 -7.97
N ARG A 491 -2.65 -52.95 -7.28
CA ARG A 491 -1.41 -52.29 -6.81
C ARG A 491 -0.95 -52.69 -5.41
N ALA A 492 -1.56 -53.72 -4.80
CA ALA A 492 -1.11 -54.26 -3.52
C ALA A 492 0.17 -55.12 -3.61
N THR A 493 0.71 -55.40 -4.81
CA THR A 493 1.82 -56.36 -5.00
C THR A 493 3.06 -55.84 -5.72
N SER A 494 3.19 -54.54 -5.99
CA SER A 494 4.43 -54.00 -6.56
C SER A 494 4.75 -52.61 -6.00
N GLY A 495 6.01 -52.42 -5.60
CA GLY A 495 6.55 -51.18 -5.03
C GLY A 495 6.41 -49.92 -5.91
N PRO A 496 7.07 -48.83 -5.50
CA PRO A 496 6.48 -47.50 -5.35
C PRO A 496 6.05 -46.87 -6.69
N SER A 497 4.80 -46.41 -6.77
CA SER A 497 4.36 -45.46 -7.81
C SER A 497 4.13 -44.06 -7.24
N LYS A 498 4.74 -43.09 -7.92
CA LYS A 498 4.51 -41.64 -7.85
C LYS A 498 3.02 -41.32 -8.03
N HIS A 499 2.39 -40.63 -7.10
CA HIS A 499 1.31 -39.64 -7.32
C HIS A 499 0.79 -39.15 -5.97
N SER A 500 1.40 -38.07 -5.46
CA SER A 500 0.67 -37.08 -4.67
C SER A 500 -0.05 -36.17 -5.66
N SER A 501 -1.33 -35.84 -5.41
CA SER A 501 -2.05 -34.82 -6.18
C SER A 501 -1.47 -33.45 -5.83
N ASN A 502 -0.38 -33.08 -6.50
CA ASN A 502 0.11 -31.71 -6.53
C ASN A 502 -0.90 -30.89 -7.35
N LEU A 503 -1.84 -30.20 -6.70
CA LEU A 503 -2.50 -29.05 -7.34
C LEU A 503 -1.53 -27.86 -7.33
N LEU A 504 -0.43 -28.02 -8.08
CA LEU A 504 0.45 -26.94 -8.50
C LEU A 504 -0.25 -26.22 -9.65
N PHE A 505 -1.00 -25.16 -9.37
CA PHE A 505 -1.44 -24.27 -10.43
C PHE A 505 -0.24 -23.47 -10.95
N SER A 506 0.31 -23.91 -12.07
CA SER A 506 1.29 -23.18 -12.86
C SER A 506 0.67 -21.85 -13.31
N PHE A 507 1.29 -20.73 -12.93
CA PHE A 507 1.07 -19.45 -13.57
C PHE A 507 2.03 -19.32 -14.75
N PRO A 508 1.66 -18.68 -15.88
CA PRO A 508 2.51 -18.58 -17.08
C PRO A 508 3.80 -17.75 -16.92
N ALA A 509 4.17 -17.35 -15.70
CA ALA A 509 5.41 -16.63 -15.40
C ALA A 509 6.24 -17.29 -14.27
N ALA A 510 5.88 -18.51 -13.84
CA ALA A 510 6.44 -19.18 -12.67
C ALA A 510 7.48 -20.28 -12.95
N GLU A 511 8.00 -20.41 -14.19
CA GLU A 511 8.99 -21.44 -14.54
C GLU A 511 10.32 -21.31 -13.76
N ILE A 512 10.60 -20.15 -13.15
CA ILE A 512 11.79 -19.94 -12.31
C ILE A 512 11.54 -20.35 -10.84
N PHE A 513 10.27 -20.47 -10.42
CA PHE A 513 9.89 -20.72 -9.02
C PHE A 513 9.75 -22.21 -8.66
N THR A 514 9.74 -23.11 -9.65
CA THR A 514 9.45 -24.53 -9.42
C THR A 514 10.68 -25.34 -8.99
N SER A 515 11.87 -25.04 -9.53
CA SER A 515 13.05 -25.89 -9.31
C SER A 515 13.70 -25.73 -7.93
N GLU A 516 13.68 -24.53 -7.34
CA GLU A 516 14.26 -24.30 -5.99
C GLU A 516 13.32 -24.77 -4.87
N VAL A 517 12.01 -24.77 -5.11
CA VAL A 517 11.00 -25.13 -4.11
C VAL A 517 10.76 -26.65 -4.06
N GLU A 518 10.94 -27.37 -5.17
CA GLU A 518 10.90 -28.85 -5.20
C GLU A 518 11.91 -29.51 -4.24
N GLY A 519 13.09 -28.91 -4.04
CA GLY A 519 14.10 -29.40 -3.10
C GLY A 519 13.70 -29.27 -1.63
N ILE A 520 12.79 -28.34 -1.29
CA ILE A 520 12.28 -28.16 0.07
C ILE A 520 11.23 -29.24 0.40
N PHE A 521 10.48 -29.73 -0.59
CA PHE A 521 9.34 -30.62 -0.40
C PHE A 521 9.68 -32.12 -0.33
N SER A 522 10.90 -32.55 -0.65
CA SER A 522 11.25 -33.99 -0.74
C SER A 522 11.39 -34.71 0.61
N GLY A 523 11.31 -34.02 1.75
CA GLY A 523 11.51 -34.58 3.10
C GLY A 523 10.25 -35.09 3.83
N ILE A 524 9.07 -35.00 3.22
CA ILE A 524 7.79 -35.17 3.95
C ILE A 524 7.25 -36.60 3.82
N LYS A 525 7.67 -37.54 4.68
CA LYS A 525 6.93 -38.80 4.96
C LYS A 525 7.23 -39.38 6.35
N LYS A 526 6.24 -39.33 7.26
CA LYS A 526 5.67 -40.49 7.99
C LYS A 526 4.85 -40.09 9.23
N GLY A 527 3.76 -40.86 9.42
CA GLY A 527 3.00 -41.03 10.65
C GLY A 527 1.84 -40.05 10.76
N TRP A 528 0.61 -40.55 10.88
CA TRP A 528 -0.58 -39.93 11.48
C TRP A 528 -1.38 -41.09 12.10
N ASN A 529 -2.09 -40.86 13.20
CA ASN A 529 -2.88 -41.90 13.88
C ASN A 529 -4.29 -42.02 13.25
N GLU A 530 -4.69 -43.26 12.94
CA GLU A 530 -5.90 -43.59 12.17
C GLU A 530 -7.21 -43.19 12.86
N SER A 531 -7.22 -42.95 14.19
CA SER A 531 -8.45 -42.68 14.95
C SER A 531 -8.96 -41.24 14.83
N GLY A 532 -8.07 -40.27 14.67
CA GLY A 532 -8.41 -38.86 14.41
C GLY A 532 -8.88 -38.67 12.97
N GLN A 533 -8.19 -39.29 12.01
CA GLN A 533 -8.58 -39.32 10.60
C GLN A 533 -9.95 -39.97 10.40
N GLN A 534 -10.25 -41.10 11.05
CA GLN A 534 -11.57 -41.74 10.90
C GLN A 534 -12.74 -40.92 11.45
N LYS A 535 -12.52 -40.08 12.47
CA LYS A 535 -13.57 -39.18 12.97
C LYS A 535 -13.71 -37.91 12.12
N LEU A 536 -12.61 -37.29 11.68
CA LEU A 536 -12.63 -36.14 10.77
C LEU A 536 -13.19 -36.52 9.38
N SER A 537 -12.72 -37.62 8.79
CA SER A 537 -13.22 -38.14 7.50
C SER A 537 -14.66 -38.64 7.56
N LYS A 538 -15.15 -39.14 8.72
CA LYS A 538 -16.57 -39.44 8.92
C LYS A 538 -17.41 -38.20 9.25
N ALA A 539 -16.82 -37.10 9.74
CA ALA A 539 -17.55 -35.95 10.26
C ALA A 539 -17.80 -34.84 9.24
N ARG A 540 -16.96 -34.63 8.21
CA ARG A 540 -17.23 -33.75 7.04
C ARG A 540 -16.00 -33.61 6.15
N GLU A 541 -16.22 -33.35 4.86
CA GLU A 541 -15.20 -32.82 3.97
C GLU A 541 -14.75 -31.45 4.48
N LEU A 542 -13.52 -31.34 4.98
CA LEU A 542 -12.93 -30.04 5.26
C LEU A 542 -12.78 -29.26 3.93
N PRO A 543 -13.09 -27.96 3.90
CA PRO A 543 -13.02 -27.18 2.67
C PRO A 543 -11.59 -27.19 2.12
N LYS A 544 -11.41 -27.72 0.90
CA LYS A 544 -10.15 -27.61 0.18
C LYS A 544 -10.03 -26.20 -0.40
N PHE A 545 -8.85 -25.60 -0.27
CA PHE A 545 -8.57 -24.31 -0.94
C PHE A 545 -8.44 -24.54 -2.44
N VAL A 546 -9.46 -24.17 -3.21
CA VAL A 546 -9.36 -24.13 -4.68
C VAL A 546 -9.38 -22.68 -5.14
N TRP A 547 -8.19 -22.14 -5.39
CA TRP A 547 -8.01 -20.82 -5.98
C TRP A 547 -8.24 -20.90 -7.48
N VAL A 548 -9.49 -20.81 -7.93
CA VAL A 548 -9.80 -20.89 -9.36
C VAL A 548 -9.75 -19.50 -9.99
N ARG A 549 -8.84 -19.28 -10.94
CA ARG A 549 -8.93 -18.12 -11.83
C ARG A 549 -10.11 -18.36 -12.79
N ARG A 550 -11.24 -17.69 -12.60
CA ARG A 550 -12.30 -17.68 -13.62
C ARG A 550 -11.75 -17.06 -14.92
N GLU A 551 -12.13 -17.63 -16.07
CA GLU A 551 -12.02 -16.91 -17.33
C GLU A 551 -12.79 -15.59 -17.21
N LYS A 552 -12.27 -14.51 -17.81
CA LYS A 552 -12.92 -13.20 -17.80
C LYS A 552 -14.39 -13.38 -18.21
N PRO A 553 -15.38 -12.96 -17.39
CA PRO A 553 -16.78 -13.17 -17.73
C PRO A 553 -17.09 -12.53 -19.08
N LYS A 554 -17.64 -13.32 -20.01
CA LYS A 554 -18.18 -12.81 -21.28
C LYS A 554 -19.59 -12.27 -21.06
N TRP A 555 -19.77 -11.07 -20.52
CA TRP A 555 -21.08 -10.38 -20.62
C TRP A 555 -20.97 -8.87 -20.81
N GLU A 556 -21.78 -8.39 -21.76
CA GLU A 556 -22.05 -7.00 -22.07
C GLU A 556 -22.85 -6.32 -20.94
N LYS A 557 -22.39 -5.12 -20.54
CA LYS A 557 -22.91 -4.25 -19.48
C LYS A 557 -22.44 -4.63 -18.07
N GLU A 558 -21.15 -4.37 -17.83
CA GLU A 558 -20.61 -4.15 -16.50
C GLU A 558 -21.45 -3.08 -15.77
N THR A 559 -22.05 -3.45 -14.63
CA THR A 559 -22.57 -2.44 -13.69
C THR A 559 -21.44 -1.66 -13.01
N LYS A 560 -20.18 -2.11 -13.15
CA LYS A 560 -18.93 -1.34 -12.96
C LYS A 560 -17.71 -2.14 -13.48
N PRO A 561 -17.01 -1.71 -14.54
CA PRO A 561 -15.73 -2.29 -14.92
C PRO A 561 -14.72 -2.20 -13.77
N LYS A 562 -13.90 -3.24 -13.57
CA LYS A 562 -12.65 -3.08 -12.81
C LYS A 562 -11.85 -1.98 -13.50
N LYS A 563 -11.52 -0.92 -12.77
CA LYS A 563 -10.83 0.23 -13.36
C LYS A 563 -9.36 -0.07 -13.49
N PHE A 564 -9.00 -0.70 -14.60
CA PHE A 564 -7.62 -0.86 -14.97
C PHE A 564 -7.07 0.43 -15.57
N GLY A 565 -5.90 0.84 -15.10
CA GLY A 565 -5.17 1.94 -15.70
C GLY A 565 -4.58 1.57 -17.07
N PRO A 566 -3.85 2.50 -17.68
CA PRO A 566 -3.11 2.26 -18.93
C PRO A 566 -2.11 1.09 -18.88
N SER A 567 -1.77 0.61 -17.68
CA SER A 567 -0.92 -0.55 -17.44
C SER A 567 -1.68 -1.84 -17.14
N GLY A 568 -3.00 -1.88 -17.26
CA GLY A 568 -3.78 -3.08 -16.90
C GLY A 568 -3.76 -3.40 -15.40
N LEU A 569 -3.27 -2.48 -14.56
CA LEU A 569 -3.22 -2.59 -13.10
C LEU A 569 -4.38 -1.85 -12.44
N PRO A 570 -4.86 -2.28 -11.26
CA PRO A 570 -5.81 -1.53 -10.46
C PRO A 570 -5.31 -0.12 -10.16
N LEU A 571 -6.22 0.86 -10.20
CA LEU A 571 -5.89 2.25 -9.90
C LEU A 571 -6.36 2.64 -8.49
N PHE A 572 -5.46 3.26 -7.73
CA PHE A 572 -5.87 4.08 -6.60
C PHE A 572 -6.21 5.49 -7.06
N GLU A 573 -7.47 5.89 -6.87
CA GLU A 573 -8.03 7.20 -7.23
C GLU A 573 -8.39 7.99 -5.95
N PRO A 574 -7.48 8.83 -5.41
CA PRO A 574 -7.70 9.52 -4.14
C PRO A 574 -8.89 10.49 -4.17
N ASP A 575 -9.23 11.04 -5.34
CA ASP A 575 -10.26 12.08 -5.53
C ASP A 575 -11.70 11.56 -5.55
N LYS A 576 -11.90 10.24 -5.71
CA LYS A 576 -13.25 9.64 -5.83
C LYS A 576 -13.79 9.05 -4.52
N LYS A 577 -12.94 8.98 -3.51
CA LYS A 577 -13.24 8.34 -2.23
C LYS A 577 -13.06 9.34 -1.11
N VAL A 578 -13.78 9.13 -0.03
CA VAL A 578 -13.74 9.98 1.14
C VAL A 578 -13.47 9.16 2.38
N ALA A 579 -12.61 9.68 3.24
CA ALA A 579 -12.47 9.17 4.59
C ALA A 579 -13.66 9.72 5.41
N GLN A 580 -14.52 8.82 5.88
CA GLN A 580 -15.69 9.11 6.72
C GLN A 580 -15.36 8.82 8.18
N PRO A 581 -15.50 9.78 9.09
CA PRO A 581 -15.20 9.53 10.49
C PRO A 581 -16.26 8.61 11.12
N GLY A 582 -15.83 7.68 11.97
CA GLY A 582 -16.72 6.79 12.72
C GLY A 582 -17.38 7.46 13.92
N ASN A 583 -16.62 8.29 14.64
CA ASN A 583 -16.97 8.80 15.97
C ASN A 583 -17.08 10.34 16.04
N THR A 584 -16.19 10.99 16.78
CA THR A 584 -16.37 12.39 17.23
C THR A 584 -16.02 13.41 16.15
N GLY A 585 -15.07 13.06 15.28
CA GLY A 585 -14.82 13.75 14.02
C GLY A 585 -16.09 13.74 13.18
N LYS A 586 -16.53 14.91 12.73
CA LYS A 586 -17.72 15.03 11.86
C LYS A 586 -17.36 15.39 10.42
N GLN A 587 -16.06 15.53 10.16
CA GLN A 587 -15.51 16.04 8.93
C GLN A 587 -15.22 14.93 7.94
N ARG A 588 -15.83 15.04 6.76
CA ARG A 588 -15.58 14.15 5.63
C ARG A 588 -14.33 14.63 4.92
N LEU A 589 -13.37 13.75 4.68
CA LEU A 589 -12.10 14.13 4.07
C LEU A 589 -12.02 13.61 2.63
N GLY A 590 -12.07 14.53 1.67
CA GLY A 590 -11.67 14.24 0.28
C GLY A 590 -10.16 14.37 0.15
N GLN A 591 -9.54 13.57 -0.71
CA GLN A 591 -8.09 13.61 -0.95
C GLN A 591 -7.79 14.03 -2.39
N SER A 592 -6.70 14.77 -2.55
CA SER A 592 -6.09 15.01 -3.86
C SER A 592 -4.92 14.06 -4.06
N GLY A 593 -4.61 13.70 -5.30
CA GLY A 593 -3.36 13.03 -5.65
C GLY A 593 -2.11 13.87 -5.38
N ARG A 594 -2.27 15.17 -5.05
CA ARG A 594 -1.20 16.03 -4.57
C ARG A 594 -0.65 15.47 -3.26
N LYS A 595 0.63 15.10 -3.30
CA LYS A 595 1.34 14.72 -2.10
C LYS A 595 1.66 15.96 -1.29
N THR A 596 1.30 15.98 -0.02
CA THR A 596 1.95 16.90 0.94
C THR A 596 3.38 16.40 1.03
N GLY A 597 4.37 17.19 0.60
CA GLY A 597 5.75 16.75 0.46
C GLY A 597 6.14 15.79 1.58
N SER A 598 6.14 14.49 1.28
CA SER A 598 6.58 13.47 2.22
C SER A 598 8.10 13.53 2.14
N GLY A 599 8.64 14.57 2.79
CA GLY A 599 9.99 15.09 2.60
C GLY A 599 11.00 13.98 2.60
N ASN A 600 10.94 13.10 3.59
CA ASN A 600 11.95 12.08 3.86
C ASN A 600 12.34 11.25 2.62
N GLY A 601 11.38 10.74 1.84
CA GLY A 601 11.70 9.90 0.68
C GLY A 601 12.38 10.64 -0.46
N ARG A 602 11.82 11.80 -0.80
CA ARG A 602 12.33 12.68 -1.87
C ARG A 602 13.63 13.37 -1.44
N GLU A 603 13.71 13.75 -0.18
CA GLU A 603 14.87 14.37 0.46
C GLU A 603 16.03 13.39 0.56
N ALA A 604 15.80 12.13 0.96
CA ALA A 604 16.87 11.13 0.96
C ALA A 604 17.38 10.83 -0.46
N ALA A 605 16.48 10.71 -1.45
CA ALA A 605 16.88 10.57 -2.85
C ALA A 605 17.66 11.80 -3.35
N GLU A 606 17.21 13.01 -3.02
CA GLU A 606 17.86 14.26 -3.40
C GLU A 606 19.21 14.45 -2.70
N ASN A 607 19.29 14.16 -1.40
CA ASN A 607 20.52 14.19 -0.60
C ASN A 607 21.53 13.17 -1.12
N THR A 608 21.07 11.96 -1.43
CA THR A 608 21.89 10.92 -2.05
C THR A 608 22.41 11.36 -3.41
N ARG A 609 21.55 11.94 -4.25
CA ARG A 609 21.94 12.51 -5.55
C ARG A 609 22.97 13.63 -5.42
N LYS A 610 22.76 14.59 -4.51
CA LYS A 610 23.72 15.69 -4.23
C LYS A 610 25.08 15.13 -3.82
N MET A 611 25.08 14.15 -2.92
CA MET A 611 26.31 13.53 -2.44
C MET A 611 27.02 12.69 -3.52
N ILE A 612 26.27 11.97 -4.35
CA ILE A 612 26.76 11.26 -5.54
C ILE A 612 27.47 12.24 -6.48
N ASN A 613 26.82 13.36 -6.81
CA ASN A 613 27.36 14.37 -7.73
C ASN A 613 28.61 15.04 -7.15
N TRP A 614 28.60 15.39 -5.86
CA TRP A 614 29.76 15.95 -5.17
C TRP A 614 30.95 14.98 -5.15
N PHE A 615 30.74 13.73 -4.72
CA PHE A 615 31.79 12.72 -4.66
C PHE A 615 32.36 12.40 -6.06
N SER A 616 31.49 12.19 -7.05
CA SER A 616 31.88 11.89 -8.44
C SER A 616 32.74 13.00 -9.04
N ARG A 617 32.28 14.25 -8.95
CA ARG A 617 32.98 15.40 -9.54
C ARG A 617 34.25 15.74 -8.76
N GLY A 618 34.21 15.66 -7.43
CA GLY A 618 35.38 15.88 -6.57
C GLY A 618 36.50 14.86 -6.80
N THR A 619 36.19 13.56 -6.87
CA THR A 619 37.20 12.51 -7.13
C THR A 619 37.80 12.62 -8.54
N SER A 620 36.99 12.99 -9.54
CA SER A 620 37.45 13.24 -10.91
C SER A 620 38.38 14.46 -10.96
N ALA A 621 37.99 15.57 -10.32
CA ALA A 621 38.76 16.80 -10.26
C ALA A 621 40.08 16.65 -9.46
N GLY A 622 40.06 15.91 -8.36
CA GLY A 622 41.27 15.57 -7.58
C GLY A 622 42.25 14.73 -8.39
N SER A 623 41.75 13.73 -9.11
CA SER A 623 42.57 12.92 -10.01
C SER A 623 43.15 13.73 -11.17
N PHE A 624 42.41 14.71 -11.71
CA PHE A 624 42.87 15.63 -12.74
C PHE A 624 43.98 16.56 -12.23
N ALA A 625 43.78 17.19 -11.07
CA ALA A 625 44.74 18.13 -10.50
C ALA A 625 46.08 17.46 -10.13
N ILE A 626 46.04 16.29 -9.49
CA ILE A 626 47.25 15.53 -9.12
C ILE A 626 48.02 15.08 -10.37
N GLY A 627 47.30 14.70 -11.44
CA GLY A 627 47.89 14.32 -12.72
C GLY A 627 48.70 15.44 -13.40
N LYS A 628 48.34 16.71 -13.18
CA LYS A 628 49.12 17.86 -13.67
C LYS A 628 50.41 18.08 -12.90
N VAL A 629 50.44 17.70 -11.62
CA VAL A 629 51.56 18.03 -10.70
C VAL A 629 52.61 16.91 -10.64
N VAL A 630 52.21 15.64 -10.75
CA VAL A 630 53.08 14.49 -10.41
C VAL A 630 53.23 13.49 -11.58
N GLY A 631 52.59 13.74 -12.72
CA GLY A 631 52.70 12.91 -13.94
C GLY A 631 51.78 11.67 -13.96
N PRO A 632 51.80 10.87 -15.05
CA PRO A 632 50.81 9.81 -15.32
C PRO A 632 50.80 8.63 -14.34
N GLY A 633 51.87 8.44 -13.56
CA GLY A 633 52.04 7.31 -12.62
C GLY A 633 51.79 7.63 -11.15
N ALA A 634 51.30 8.83 -10.82
CA ALA A 634 51.12 9.27 -9.45
C ALA A 634 49.87 8.67 -8.77
N ALA A 635 49.99 8.40 -7.47
CA ALA A 635 48.90 7.90 -6.64
C ALA A 635 47.83 9.00 -6.43
N THR A 636 46.57 8.69 -6.72
CA THR A 636 45.42 9.61 -6.69
C THR A 636 44.65 9.48 -5.35
N PRO A 637 43.43 10.04 -5.16
CA PRO A 637 42.61 9.76 -3.97
C PRO A 637 42.70 8.31 -3.47
N TYR A 638 42.91 8.12 -2.17
CA TYR A 638 43.14 6.80 -1.53
C TYR A 638 44.37 6.02 -2.04
N GLY A 639 45.33 6.69 -2.68
CA GLY A 639 46.52 6.05 -3.21
C GLY A 639 46.22 5.03 -4.32
N ILE A 640 45.17 5.29 -5.10
CA ILE A 640 44.65 4.43 -6.18
C ILE A 640 45.26 4.87 -7.53
N PRO A 641 45.47 3.95 -8.51
CA PRO A 641 45.82 4.34 -9.87
C PRO A 641 44.81 5.30 -10.49
N LYS A 642 45.29 6.32 -11.22
CA LYS A 642 44.45 7.38 -11.82
C LYS A 642 43.28 6.85 -12.66
N ALA A 643 43.51 5.82 -13.47
CA ALA A 643 42.49 5.20 -14.30
C ALA A 643 41.32 4.60 -13.50
N VAL A 644 41.60 4.17 -12.26
CA VAL A 644 40.60 3.56 -11.39
C VAL A 644 39.83 4.64 -10.60
N ALA A 645 40.53 5.60 -9.98
CA ALA A 645 39.89 6.63 -9.15
C ALA A 645 39.08 7.66 -9.96
N GLY A 646 39.68 8.29 -10.97
CA GLY A 646 39.05 9.37 -11.72
C GLY A 646 38.11 8.87 -12.81
N TYR A 647 38.53 7.86 -13.56
CA TYR A 647 37.79 7.44 -14.76
C TYR A 647 36.78 6.34 -14.49
N THR A 648 37.02 5.43 -13.54
CA THR A 648 36.07 4.35 -13.27
C THR A 648 35.15 4.66 -12.10
N ILE A 649 35.68 4.96 -10.91
CA ILE A 649 34.85 5.24 -9.73
C ILE A 649 34.05 6.53 -9.91
N GLY A 650 34.71 7.64 -10.25
CA GLY A 650 34.05 8.93 -10.45
C GLY A 650 32.90 8.84 -11.46
N ARG A 651 33.13 8.24 -12.64
CA ARG A 651 32.11 8.13 -13.70
C ARG A 651 30.97 7.20 -13.36
N THR A 652 31.29 6.04 -12.79
CA THR A 652 30.28 5.06 -12.44
C THR A 652 29.36 5.60 -11.35
N VAL A 653 29.90 6.33 -10.37
CA VAL A 653 29.10 7.00 -9.34
C VAL A 653 28.25 8.12 -9.95
N GLY A 654 28.79 8.94 -10.83
CA GLY A 654 28.02 10.02 -11.50
C GLY A 654 26.78 9.50 -12.24
N LEU A 655 26.93 8.37 -12.95
CA LEU A 655 25.83 7.71 -13.67
C LEU A 655 24.68 7.28 -12.74
N TRP A 656 24.93 7.04 -11.45
CA TRP A 656 23.85 6.76 -10.50
C TRP A 656 22.92 7.95 -10.33
N GLY A 657 23.48 9.16 -10.24
CA GLY A 657 22.71 10.41 -10.14
C GLY A 657 21.84 10.60 -11.37
N GLU A 658 22.41 10.40 -12.56
CA GLU A 658 21.69 10.47 -13.84
C GLU A 658 20.57 9.42 -13.93
N CYS A 659 20.81 8.19 -13.49
CA CYS A 659 19.76 7.17 -13.46
C CYS A 659 18.63 7.55 -12.50
N ILE A 660 18.95 8.06 -11.30
CA ILE A 660 17.94 8.52 -10.33
C ILE A 660 17.11 9.68 -10.90
N ASP A 661 17.75 10.63 -11.59
CA ASP A 661 17.08 11.74 -12.25
C ASP A 661 16.20 11.26 -13.41
N ALA A 662 16.70 10.37 -14.27
CA ALA A 662 15.95 9.83 -15.40
C ALA A 662 14.74 8.99 -14.95
N ILE A 663 14.87 8.19 -13.88
CA ILE A 663 13.75 7.48 -13.25
C ILE A 663 12.68 8.48 -12.78
N SER A 664 13.10 9.62 -12.23
CA SER A 664 12.17 10.67 -11.77
C SER A 664 11.50 11.43 -12.92
N MET A 665 12.17 11.58 -14.06
CA MET A 665 11.64 12.25 -15.26
C MET A 665 10.77 11.34 -16.13
N ASP A 666 11.06 10.03 -16.13
CA ASP A 666 10.34 8.98 -16.84
C ASP A 666 10.11 9.26 -18.36
N PRO A 667 11.18 9.46 -19.16
CA PRO A 667 11.03 9.72 -20.59
C PRO A 667 10.59 8.44 -21.36
N PRO A 668 9.63 8.52 -22.30
CA PRO A 668 9.13 7.34 -23.01
C PRO A 668 10.10 6.80 -24.06
N ARG A 669 10.25 5.48 -24.15
CA ARG A 669 11.03 4.77 -25.19
C ARG A 669 10.20 3.87 -26.09
N SER A 670 10.60 3.74 -27.36
CA SER A 670 9.90 2.91 -28.34
C SER A 670 10.22 1.41 -28.24
N ASP A 671 11.34 1.02 -27.62
CA ASP A 671 11.78 -0.37 -27.47
C ASP A 671 11.16 -1.10 -26.26
N TYR A 672 9.90 -0.79 -25.95
CA TYR A 672 9.23 -1.20 -24.72
C TYR A 672 8.90 -2.69 -24.62
N THR A 673 9.05 -3.46 -25.70
CA THR A 673 8.81 -4.92 -25.72
C THR A 673 10.02 -5.74 -25.32
N ILE A 674 11.02 -5.12 -24.68
CA ILE A 674 12.25 -5.77 -24.22
C ILE A 674 12.41 -5.51 -22.73
N LEU A 675 12.47 -6.56 -21.91
CA LEU A 675 12.79 -6.41 -20.49
C LEU A 675 14.25 -5.99 -20.33
N ALA A 676 14.48 -4.91 -19.58
CA ALA A 676 15.84 -4.52 -19.21
C ALA A 676 16.45 -5.60 -18.31
N ARG A 677 17.75 -5.84 -18.47
CA ARG A 677 18.53 -6.76 -17.63
C ARG A 677 19.84 -6.07 -17.24
N PRO A 678 20.37 -6.32 -16.03
CA PRO A 678 21.67 -5.83 -15.63
C PRO A 678 22.74 -6.30 -16.63
N LYS A 679 23.46 -5.34 -17.20
CA LYS A 679 24.62 -5.57 -18.03
C LYS A 679 25.84 -5.01 -17.29
N PRO A 680 26.44 -5.78 -16.36
CA PRO A 680 27.59 -5.31 -15.63
C PRO A 680 28.72 -4.96 -16.60
N GLY A 681 29.33 -3.81 -16.36
CA GLY A 681 30.59 -3.45 -16.99
C GLY A 681 31.74 -4.37 -16.56
N THR A 682 32.91 -4.07 -17.08
CA THR A 682 34.17 -4.69 -16.69
C THR A 682 35.12 -3.64 -16.15
N PHE A 683 36.10 -4.05 -15.36
CA PHE A 683 37.18 -3.20 -14.89
C PHE A 683 38.47 -4.01 -14.82
N THR A 684 39.60 -3.33 -14.99
CA THR A 684 40.92 -3.96 -14.81
C THR A 684 41.24 -4.02 -13.31
N PRO A 685 41.44 -5.22 -12.73
CA PRO A 685 41.75 -5.32 -11.31
C PRO A 685 43.08 -4.66 -10.96
N VAL A 686 43.08 -3.89 -9.87
CA VAL A 686 44.31 -3.31 -9.31
C VAL A 686 45.20 -4.43 -8.78
N GLN A 687 46.46 -4.42 -9.19
CA GLN A 687 47.49 -5.33 -8.72
C GLN A 687 48.28 -4.70 -7.57
N PRO A 688 48.75 -5.49 -6.58
CA PRO A 688 49.68 -5.01 -5.58
C PRO A 688 50.98 -4.52 -6.22
N GLY A 689 51.57 -3.43 -5.70
CA GLY A 689 52.78 -2.80 -6.25
C GLY A 689 52.63 -1.28 -6.42
N GLY A 690 53.72 -0.57 -6.73
CA GLY A 690 53.70 0.89 -6.95
C GLY A 690 53.16 1.71 -5.77
N GLY A 691 53.38 1.22 -4.54
CA GLY A 691 52.84 1.83 -3.31
C GLY A 691 51.47 1.31 -2.88
N VAL A 692 50.82 0.42 -3.64
CA VAL A 692 49.54 -0.24 -3.29
C VAL A 692 49.77 -1.55 -2.56
N THR A 693 49.26 -1.66 -1.32
CA THR A 693 49.32 -2.88 -0.53
C THR A 693 48.37 -3.96 -1.07
N LYS A 694 48.62 -5.22 -0.73
CA LYS A 694 47.71 -6.33 -1.11
C LYS A 694 46.28 -6.11 -0.58
N ALA A 695 46.16 -5.74 0.69
CA ALA A 695 44.88 -5.44 1.32
C ALA A 695 44.15 -4.28 0.61
N ARG A 696 44.89 -3.23 0.18
CA ARG A 696 44.30 -2.10 -0.53
C ARG A 696 43.87 -2.46 -1.93
N ALA A 697 44.66 -3.24 -2.67
CA ALA A 697 44.26 -3.78 -3.96
C ALA A 697 42.97 -4.62 -3.87
N GLU A 698 42.87 -5.51 -2.87
CA GLU A 698 41.67 -6.32 -2.62
C GLU A 698 40.45 -5.46 -2.26
N ALA A 699 40.62 -4.45 -1.39
CA ALA A 699 39.56 -3.52 -1.02
C ALA A 699 39.05 -2.69 -2.21
N ILE A 700 39.97 -2.17 -3.05
CA ILE A 700 39.63 -1.45 -4.28
C ILE A 700 38.87 -2.37 -5.23
N ASN A 701 39.36 -3.57 -5.49
CA ASN A 701 38.72 -4.52 -6.41
C ASN A 701 37.32 -4.92 -5.92
N GLY A 702 37.15 -5.11 -4.61
CA GLY A 702 35.84 -5.37 -3.99
C GLY A 702 34.87 -4.19 -4.11
N LEU A 703 35.35 -2.96 -3.96
CA LEU A 703 34.55 -1.75 -4.20
C LEU A 703 34.15 -1.65 -5.67
N MET A 704 35.08 -1.86 -6.60
CA MET A 704 34.83 -1.79 -8.04
C MET A 704 33.78 -2.79 -8.50
N ALA A 705 33.83 -4.03 -8.00
CA ALA A 705 32.80 -5.02 -8.28
C ALA A 705 31.41 -4.58 -7.81
N ALA A 706 31.31 -4.03 -6.59
CA ALA A 706 30.04 -3.53 -6.04
C ALA A 706 29.51 -2.29 -6.80
N VAL A 707 30.41 -1.40 -7.21
CA VAL A 707 30.10 -0.18 -7.95
C VAL A 707 29.55 -0.50 -9.34
N VAL A 708 30.17 -1.44 -10.06
CA VAL A 708 29.70 -1.89 -11.38
C VAL A 708 28.37 -2.64 -11.30
N ASP A 709 28.18 -3.47 -10.27
CA ASP A 709 26.93 -4.16 -10.01
C ASP A 709 25.78 -3.18 -9.76
N LEU A 710 25.96 -2.19 -8.87
CA LEU A 710 24.97 -1.14 -8.60
C LEU A 710 24.58 -0.38 -9.87
N THR A 711 25.55 0.01 -10.68
CA THR A 711 25.30 0.71 -11.95
C THR A 711 24.46 -0.10 -12.91
N SER A 712 24.77 -1.39 -13.05
CA SER A 712 24.04 -2.25 -13.98
C SER A 712 22.57 -2.40 -13.59
N LYS A 713 22.27 -2.43 -12.28
CA LYS A 713 20.91 -2.50 -11.73
C LYS A 713 20.17 -1.17 -11.85
N LEU A 714 20.83 -0.04 -11.53
CA LEU A 714 20.24 1.29 -11.69
C LEU A 714 19.91 1.59 -13.16
N ARG A 715 20.77 1.19 -14.10
CA ARG A 715 20.49 1.29 -15.54
C ARG A 715 19.31 0.40 -15.95
N ALA A 716 19.22 -0.82 -15.41
CA ALA A 716 18.09 -1.70 -15.67
C ALA A 716 16.77 -1.13 -15.13
N ALA A 717 16.79 -0.49 -13.95
CA ALA A 717 15.66 0.24 -13.40
C ALA A 717 15.26 1.42 -14.31
N ARG A 718 16.22 2.31 -14.66
CA ARG A 718 16.02 3.43 -15.60
C ARG A 718 15.32 2.97 -16.88
N PHE A 719 15.90 2.00 -17.59
CA PHE A 719 15.32 1.53 -18.85
C PHE A 719 13.95 0.88 -18.69
N SER A 720 13.68 0.26 -17.55
CA SER A 720 12.35 -0.31 -17.28
C SER A 720 11.30 0.78 -17.08
N VAL A 721 11.63 1.87 -16.40
CA VAL A 721 10.76 3.05 -16.24
C VAL A 721 10.48 3.70 -17.60
N GLU A 722 11.54 4.01 -18.37
CA GLU A 722 11.40 4.62 -19.69
C GLU A 722 10.55 3.77 -20.66
N ARG A 723 10.70 2.44 -20.59
CA ARG A 723 9.91 1.49 -21.37
C ARG A 723 8.49 1.32 -20.85
N HIS A 724 8.25 1.45 -19.55
CA HIS A 724 6.91 1.53 -19.00
C HIS A 724 6.15 2.71 -19.63
N SER A 725 6.75 3.89 -19.63
CA SER A 725 6.19 5.08 -20.29
C SER A 725 5.98 4.89 -21.79
N GLY A 726 6.93 4.21 -22.44
CA GLY A 726 6.81 3.77 -23.83
C GLY A 726 5.57 2.93 -24.11
N ALA A 727 5.37 1.87 -23.32
CA ALA A 727 4.25 0.96 -23.45
C ALA A 727 2.91 1.63 -23.11
N VAL A 728 2.86 2.46 -22.07
CA VAL A 728 1.68 3.27 -21.72
C VAL A 728 1.28 4.18 -22.88
N ARG A 729 2.24 4.86 -23.50
CA ARG A 729 2.01 5.72 -24.66
C ARG A 729 1.52 4.93 -25.87
N ALA A 730 1.98 3.69 -26.03
CA ALA A 730 1.53 2.78 -27.09
C ALA A 730 0.16 2.12 -26.80
N GLY A 731 -0.38 2.27 -25.58
CA GLY A 731 -1.60 1.59 -25.15
C GLY A 731 -1.41 0.09 -24.86
N ASP A 732 -0.17 -0.37 -24.73
CA ASP A 732 0.17 -1.76 -24.47
C ASP A 732 0.18 -2.04 -22.96
N GLN A 733 -0.96 -2.46 -22.44
CA GLN A 733 -1.16 -2.71 -21.01
C GLN A 733 -0.27 -3.84 -20.48
N GLU A 734 -0.05 -4.89 -21.26
CA GLU A 734 0.72 -6.06 -20.84
C GLU A 734 2.20 -5.69 -20.66
N TRP A 735 2.78 -5.00 -21.64
CA TRP A 735 4.15 -4.53 -21.54
C TRP A 735 4.31 -3.41 -20.53
N ALA A 736 3.34 -2.50 -20.41
CA ALA A 736 3.38 -1.46 -19.39
C ALA A 736 3.43 -2.07 -17.98
N LYS A 737 2.63 -3.11 -17.71
CA LYS A 737 2.70 -3.86 -16.45
C LYS A 737 4.07 -4.50 -16.25
N ARG A 738 4.54 -5.29 -17.21
CA ARG A 738 5.81 -6.03 -17.12
C ARG A 738 7.00 -5.10 -16.88
N GLN A 739 7.03 -3.94 -17.53
CA GLN A 739 8.10 -2.97 -17.36
C GLN A 739 8.05 -2.29 -15.99
N LEU A 740 6.86 -1.97 -15.47
CA LEU A 740 6.73 -1.43 -14.11
C LEU A 740 7.14 -2.44 -13.04
N GLU A 741 6.76 -3.71 -13.22
CA GLU A 741 7.22 -4.81 -12.36
C GLU A 741 8.74 -4.93 -12.36
N ASN A 742 9.36 -4.85 -13.54
CA ASN A 742 10.81 -4.92 -13.73
C ASN A 742 11.54 -3.69 -13.14
N ALA A 743 10.95 -2.50 -13.23
CA ALA A 743 11.47 -1.27 -12.64
C ALA A 743 11.58 -1.39 -11.11
N ILE A 744 10.47 -1.72 -10.44
CA ILE A 744 10.44 -1.87 -8.97
C ILE A 744 11.38 -2.98 -8.51
N ARG A 745 11.48 -4.09 -9.25
CA ARG A 745 12.46 -5.14 -8.97
C ARG A 745 13.88 -4.59 -8.96
N TYR A 746 14.30 -3.88 -10.01
CA TYR A 746 15.68 -3.40 -10.09
C TYR A 746 15.97 -2.21 -9.19
N GLU A 747 14.98 -1.37 -8.88
CA GLU A 747 15.09 -0.37 -7.82
C GLU A 747 15.38 -1.03 -6.46
N ARG A 748 14.64 -2.08 -6.11
CA ARG A 748 14.89 -2.87 -4.90
C ARG A 748 16.28 -3.52 -4.90
N GLU A 749 16.68 -4.17 -6.00
CA GLU A 749 18.00 -4.78 -6.13
C GLU A 749 19.13 -3.74 -6.07
N SER A 750 18.91 -2.53 -6.60
CA SER A 750 19.83 -1.40 -6.44
C SER A 750 20.00 -1.01 -4.98
N GLY A 751 18.93 -1.04 -4.17
CA GLY A 751 19.03 -0.83 -2.71
C GLY A 751 20.00 -1.81 -2.04
N LEU A 752 19.95 -3.11 -2.39
CA LEU A 752 20.90 -4.11 -1.89
C LEU A 752 22.34 -3.77 -2.29
N SER A 753 22.55 -3.39 -3.56
CA SER A 753 23.87 -3.02 -4.07
C SER A 753 24.40 -1.71 -3.46
N MET A 754 23.53 -0.75 -3.12
CA MET A 754 23.90 0.47 -2.39
C MET A 754 24.46 0.16 -1.00
N LEU A 755 23.85 -0.78 -0.26
CA LEU A 755 24.40 -1.24 1.02
C LEU A 755 25.79 -1.88 0.85
N ALA A 756 25.96 -2.70 -0.19
CA ALA A 756 27.25 -3.31 -0.50
C ALA A 756 28.31 -2.26 -0.81
N VAL A 757 28.00 -1.27 -1.65
CA VAL A 757 28.90 -0.14 -1.96
C VAL A 757 29.26 0.65 -0.71
N ALA A 758 28.28 1.03 0.11
CA ALA A 758 28.51 1.78 1.35
C ALA A 758 29.48 1.05 2.30
N ALA A 759 29.30 -0.25 2.49
CA ALA A 759 30.20 -1.07 3.30
C ALA A 759 31.63 -1.13 2.72
N ARG A 760 31.76 -1.23 1.38
CA ARG A 760 33.08 -1.29 0.71
C ARG A 760 33.80 0.06 0.72
N LEU A 761 33.08 1.17 0.60
CA LEU A 761 33.62 2.52 0.73
C LEU A 761 34.24 2.75 2.12
N GLU A 762 33.53 2.37 3.18
CA GLU A 762 34.05 2.50 4.54
C GLU A 762 35.22 1.57 4.84
N ALA A 763 35.20 0.34 4.31
CA ALA A 763 36.32 -0.58 4.45
C ALA A 763 37.60 0.01 3.81
N LEU A 764 37.47 0.57 2.60
CA LEU A 764 38.57 1.25 1.92
C LEU A 764 39.06 2.49 2.70
N LEU A 765 38.13 3.29 3.23
CA LEU A 765 38.45 4.47 4.03
C LEU A 765 39.24 4.11 5.30
N ARG A 766 38.79 3.11 6.07
CA ARG A 766 39.49 2.64 7.29
C ARG A 766 40.90 2.16 6.96
N LEU A 767 41.07 1.47 5.83
CA LEU A 767 42.37 1.00 5.40
C LEU A 767 43.29 2.17 5.01
N ALA A 768 42.79 3.14 4.24
CA ALA A 768 43.54 4.33 3.87
C ALA A 768 44.03 5.14 5.10
N GLN A 769 43.17 5.26 6.11
CA GLN A 769 43.53 5.89 7.40
C GLN A 769 44.61 5.09 8.15
N THR A 770 44.47 3.76 8.20
CA THR A 770 45.43 2.87 8.88
C THR A 770 46.80 2.90 8.20
N GLU A 771 46.82 3.03 6.87
CA GLU A 771 48.04 3.12 6.07
C GLU A 771 48.62 4.55 5.99
N GLY A 772 48.02 5.52 6.69
CA GLY A 772 48.52 6.89 6.77
C GLY A 772 48.43 7.68 5.46
N LEU A 773 47.48 7.34 4.58
CA LEU A 773 47.28 8.06 3.33
C LEU A 773 46.72 9.47 3.58
N PRO A 774 47.18 10.49 2.83
CA PRO A 774 46.74 11.87 3.01
C PRO A 774 45.27 12.05 2.60
N ASP A 775 44.54 12.85 3.37
CA ASP A 775 43.19 13.26 3.04
C ASP A 775 43.21 14.37 1.97
N THR A 776 42.51 14.13 0.86
CA THR A 776 42.46 15.07 -0.27
C THR A 776 41.41 16.13 0.00
N GLN A 777 41.78 17.41 -0.13
CA GLN A 777 40.83 18.51 -0.05
C GLN A 777 40.15 18.74 -1.41
N LEU A 778 38.83 18.62 -1.43
CA LEU A 778 37.95 18.90 -2.54
C LEU A 778 37.48 20.35 -2.46
N THR A 779 37.66 21.12 -3.53
CA THR A 779 37.20 22.50 -3.59
C THR A 779 36.41 22.77 -4.88
N PRO A 780 35.47 23.74 -4.87
CA PRO A 780 34.75 24.13 -6.08
C PRO A 780 35.67 24.55 -7.24
N GLU A 781 36.80 25.20 -6.95
CA GLU A 781 37.78 25.65 -7.94
C GLU A 781 38.43 24.46 -8.67
N LEU A 782 38.68 23.37 -7.95
CA LEU A 782 39.21 22.13 -8.50
C LEU A 782 38.24 21.56 -9.55
N ILE A 783 36.95 21.53 -9.21
CA ILE A 783 35.88 21.03 -10.10
C ILE A 783 35.74 21.93 -11.33
N GLU A 784 35.80 23.25 -11.15
CA GLU A 784 35.73 24.18 -12.29
C GLU A 784 36.94 24.05 -13.21
N SER A 785 38.14 23.81 -12.66
CA SER A 785 39.34 23.56 -13.48
C SER A 785 39.19 22.32 -14.36
N TYR A 786 38.50 21.29 -13.87
CA TYR A 786 38.19 20.08 -14.63
C TYR A 786 37.12 20.34 -15.69
N ARG A 787 36.04 21.06 -15.36
CA ARG A 787 35.02 21.49 -16.32
C ARG A 787 35.61 22.29 -17.47
N GLN A 788 36.51 23.23 -17.20
CA GLN A 788 37.19 24.01 -18.24
C GLN A 788 38.00 23.11 -19.19
N SER A 789 38.72 22.12 -18.65
CA SER A 789 39.42 21.13 -19.47
C SER A 789 38.44 20.36 -20.36
N LEU A 790 37.32 19.89 -19.81
CA LEU A 790 36.29 19.17 -20.56
C LEU A 790 35.67 20.01 -21.67
N ARG A 791 35.45 21.32 -21.44
CA ARG A 791 34.95 22.25 -22.47
C ARG A 791 35.95 22.41 -23.62
N GLN A 792 37.26 22.36 -23.35
CA GLN A 792 38.31 22.59 -24.34
C GLN A 792 38.67 21.34 -25.14
N THR A 793 38.85 20.21 -24.46
CA THR A 793 39.45 19.00 -25.05
C THR A 793 38.52 17.80 -25.10
N GLY A 794 37.35 17.87 -24.45
CA GLY A 794 36.48 16.71 -24.27
C GLY A 794 37.09 15.65 -23.35
N PHE A 795 36.53 14.43 -23.38
CA PHE A 795 37.07 13.28 -22.66
C PHE A 795 38.37 12.77 -23.28
N SER A 796 39.32 12.36 -22.43
CA SER A 796 40.57 11.75 -22.86
C SER A 796 40.34 10.34 -23.45
N PRO A 797 41.28 9.79 -24.24
CA PRO A 797 41.17 8.43 -24.74
C PRO A 797 40.97 7.38 -23.64
N GLU A 798 41.63 7.54 -22.50
CA GLU A 798 41.48 6.67 -21.33
C GLU A 798 40.08 6.76 -20.71
N GLU A 799 39.48 7.96 -20.70
CA GLU A 799 38.10 8.15 -20.24
C GLU A 799 37.11 7.42 -21.15
N PHE A 800 37.34 7.45 -22.47
CA PHE A 800 36.52 6.71 -23.43
C PHE A 800 36.68 5.19 -23.29
N GLU A 801 37.89 4.68 -23.02
CA GLU A 801 38.09 3.25 -22.76
C GLU A 801 37.31 2.79 -21.52
N VAL A 802 37.28 3.59 -20.46
CA VAL A 802 36.50 3.25 -19.26
C VAL A 802 35.00 3.29 -19.54
N CYS A 803 34.51 4.29 -20.28
CA CYS A 803 33.11 4.33 -20.69
C CYS A 803 32.72 3.09 -21.51
N ARG A 804 33.61 2.64 -22.41
CA ARG A 804 33.44 1.39 -23.18
C ARG A 804 33.43 0.16 -22.28
N ALA A 805 34.36 0.06 -21.33
CA ALA A 805 34.42 -1.05 -20.37
C ALA A 805 33.16 -1.14 -19.50
N LEU A 806 32.51 0.00 -19.20
CA LEU A 806 31.25 0.09 -18.46
C LEU A 806 30.00 -0.17 -19.33
N ASN A 807 30.17 -0.53 -20.59
CA ASN A 807 29.09 -0.73 -21.56
C ASN A 807 28.19 0.52 -21.70
N LEU A 808 28.76 1.72 -21.67
CA LEU A 808 28.02 2.96 -21.92
C LEU A 808 27.85 3.20 -23.42
N THR A 809 26.65 3.61 -23.81
CA THR A 809 26.32 4.04 -25.17
C THR A 809 26.88 5.44 -25.43
N ALA A 810 27.02 5.83 -26.71
CA ALA A 810 27.46 7.18 -27.07
C ALA A 810 26.53 8.27 -26.49
N GLU A 811 25.23 7.99 -26.44
CA GLU A 811 24.22 8.88 -25.86
C GLU A 811 24.42 9.05 -24.35
N GLU A 812 24.60 7.95 -23.59
CA GLU A 812 24.91 8.01 -22.15
C GLU A 812 26.22 8.75 -21.86
N ILE A 813 27.23 8.63 -22.74
CA ILE A 813 28.50 9.34 -22.60
C ILE A 813 28.31 10.87 -22.76
N GLU A 814 27.49 11.29 -23.73
CA GLU A 814 27.19 12.71 -23.93
C GLU A 814 26.25 13.27 -22.84
N GLU A 815 25.27 12.49 -22.37
CA GLU A 815 24.45 12.84 -21.19
C GLU A 815 25.34 13.11 -19.98
N MET A 816 26.28 12.20 -19.70
CA MET A 816 27.24 12.34 -18.60
C MET A 816 28.14 13.56 -18.75
N LYS A 817 28.61 13.83 -19.96
CA LYS A 817 29.41 15.03 -20.26
C LYS A 817 28.60 16.30 -20.01
N SER A 818 27.35 16.35 -20.48
CA SER A 818 26.45 17.46 -20.26
C SER A 818 26.17 17.67 -18.77
N ALA A 819 25.95 16.59 -18.01
CA ALA A 819 25.75 16.64 -16.57
C ALA A 819 26.96 17.24 -15.84
N ILE A 820 28.19 16.84 -16.18
CA ILE A 820 29.41 17.41 -15.57
C ILE A 820 29.56 18.90 -15.89
N LEU A 821 29.25 19.28 -17.13
CA LEU A 821 29.34 20.67 -17.62
C LEU A 821 28.20 21.57 -17.12
N SER A 822 27.16 21.02 -16.49
CA SER A 822 26.07 21.80 -15.90
C SER A 822 26.58 22.81 -14.89
N ASP A 823 25.98 24.01 -14.89
CA ASP A 823 26.26 25.08 -13.93
C ASP A 823 25.53 24.85 -12.58
N GLU A 824 25.02 23.64 -12.32
CA GLU A 824 24.42 23.32 -11.04
C GLU A 824 25.44 23.52 -9.91
N PRO A 825 25.06 24.26 -8.85
CA PRO A 825 25.90 24.42 -7.67
C PRO A 825 26.08 23.07 -6.99
N LEU A 826 27.32 22.78 -6.61
CA LEU A 826 27.69 21.55 -5.92
C LEU A 826 28.18 21.92 -4.53
N GLU A 827 27.63 21.24 -3.53
CA GLU A 827 28.00 21.44 -2.13
C GLU A 827 28.26 20.09 -1.48
N GLY A 828 29.27 20.05 -0.62
CA GLY A 828 29.61 18.87 0.17
C GLY A 828 30.85 19.09 1.03
N PRO A 829 31.27 18.09 1.82
CA PRO A 829 32.44 18.21 2.67
C PRO A 829 33.72 18.45 1.87
N ALA A 830 34.57 19.36 2.33
CA ALA A 830 35.89 19.59 1.71
C ALA A 830 36.82 18.37 1.84
N SER A 831 36.73 17.64 2.95
CA SER A 831 37.49 16.40 3.14
C SER A 831 36.93 15.28 2.27
N LEU A 832 37.79 14.61 1.51
CA LEU A 832 37.44 13.40 0.79
C LEU A 832 37.04 12.26 1.74
N TYR A 833 37.72 12.15 2.90
CA TYR A 833 37.36 11.17 3.93
C TYR A 833 35.94 11.40 4.47
N GLU A 834 35.60 12.64 4.82
CA GLU A 834 34.24 12.96 5.27
C GLU A 834 33.22 12.83 4.14
N THR A 835 33.58 13.18 2.90
CA THR A 835 32.71 12.97 1.74
C THR A 835 32.37 11.48 1.55
N THR A 836 33.33 10.58 1.73
CA THR A 836 33.08 9.14 1.61
C THR A 836 32.17 8.60 2.70
N LYS A 837 32.33 9.08 3.95
CA LYS A 837 31.40 8.76 5.04
C LYS A 837 29.99 9.27 4.74
N ALA A 838 29.88 10.51 4.27
CA ALA A 838 28.60 11.12 3.92
C ALA A 838 27.91 10.39 2.76
N LEU A 839 28.66 9.97 1.73
CA LEU A 839 28.13 9.14 0.64
C LEU A 839 27.67 7.78 1.14
N ALA A 840 28.47 7.09 1.96
CA ALA A 840 28.08 5.80 2.53
C ALA A 840 26.83 5.91 3.40
N ALA A 841 26.67 7.00 4.17
CA ALA A 841 25.47 7.26 4.96
C ALA A 841 24.25 7.51 4.07
N ALA A 842 24.36 8.38 3.06
CA ALA A 842 23.26 8.68 2.14
C ALA A 842 22.81 7.44 1.34
N LEU A 843 23.75 6.64 0.84
CA LEU A 843 23.45 5.37 0.17
C LEU A 843 22.68 4.41 1.07
N ARG A 844 23.00 4.33 2.38
CA ARG A 844 22.25 3.49 3.32
C ARG A 844 20.85 4.02 3.55
N GLU A 845 20.69 5.32 3.74
CA GLU A 845 19.39 5.94 3.96
C GLU A 845 18.46 5.69 2.79
N PHE A 846 18.94 5.93 1.56
CA PHE A 846 18.14 5.68 0.35
C PHE A 846 17.90 4.18 0.11
N ALA A 847 18.90 3.33 0.38
CA ALA A 847 18.73 1.88 0.29
C ALA A 847 17.59 1.35 1.17
N GLN A 848 17.40 1.89 2.38
CA GLN A 848 16.27 1.46 3.24
C GLN A 848 14.91 1.68 2.57
N MET A 849 14.77 2.74 1.79
CA MET A 849 13.53 3.05 1.06
C MET A 849 13.31 2.09 -0.11
N LEU A 850 14.38 1.80 -0.86
CA LEU A 850 14.34 0.83 -1.97
C LEU A 850 14.09 -0.59 -1.45
N LEU A 851 14.62 -0.94 -0.28
CA LEU A 851 14.38 -2.21 0.41
C LEU A 851 13.03 -2.28 1.12
N ALA A 852 12.26 -1.20 1.16
CA ALA A 852 10.85 -1.24 1.55
C ALA A 852 9.93 -1.57 0.37
N LEU A 853 10.41 -1.44 -0.88
CA LEU A 853 9.64 -1.78 -2.08
C LEU A 853 9.20 -3.25 -2.06
N PRO A 854 7.98 -3.58 -2.53
CA PRO A 854 7.53 -4.96 -2.59
C PRO A 854 8.45 -5.79 -3.48
N ALA A 855 8.63 -7.08 -3.16
CA ALA A 855 9.28 -7.98 -4.08
C ALA A 855 8.31 -8.42 -5.18
N ILE A 856 8.73 -8.21 -6.43
CA ILE A 856 7.96 -8.45 -7.66
C ILE A 856 8.74 -9.39 -8.56
#